data_AF-A0A1L4FSI2-F1
#
_entry.id   AF-A0A1L4FSI2-F1
#
_cell.length_a   1.000
_cell.length_b   1.000
_cell.length_c   1.000
_cell.angle_alpha   90.00
_cell.angle_beta   90.00
_cell.angle_gamma   90.00
#
_symmetry.space_group_name_H-M   'P 1'
#
loop_
_entity.id
_entity.type
_entity.pdbx_description
1 polymer ?
#
loop_
_entity_poly.entity_id
_entity_poly.type
_entity_poly.pdbx_seq_one_letter_code
_entity_poly.pdbx_strand_id
1 'polypeptide(L)'
;MAKIRKSKLFKLAFYLGGIALAGTILGTTLTLKSQKKFKPNFYNYKASMSHRLIDSLAQTFNYKQFNEITEFTTSIINNKAVAGIGTDYLAVSLIKQNLLKKIDYASLLNIPDLDEKDYEEALKVILTKETWEHLKSYDEYLTTDINGEKFDKPRHLWEYFMPYFNQDAVIAYNVSKVEIDQKYRIIDEETGESINEIDFERLNESEEYQDSAYKLINILKILNESGYKYWNITDAIRDNMLYGSTYDFNLDTHVRTDSEFTGSVNDESYVRLIKNFKQLIKDGTGFGVENTSRINFIGDGLNIVNNLINPVERDTKAHAAIIYNGDGIDAYYSSDNYADVEDGSAIRFVKPEKNLFLVDGYVQSSSISDENAKIYNQAMAQTAYQNANVAYLQYRELKKIHPDWEFEKLRKAAIIKGQQKYFTDWQTPKLEELFSEDFAENKTSEYVEYLVQQINCPELFELSLDSENEYHNFYADIVQKYQSQNEPQILQNFATTNLTIEDFKNDVLSKFNNHDLVWNYLYVKALSSYLEENEIKTEHNWISEIVKNSEFDSSKLNLWVLDLLAWSDLAFDPEEESDSYKEKLFNTDYLNINNFEYINYSLPIALDNLFIYKNYFFDGDGQDDVIAQELYKIANTEKITHKEIDPVSNDLNSKITLEYYKQMKS
;
A
#
# COMPACT_ATOMS: atom_id res chain seq x y z
N MET A 1 50.35 71.17 5.47
CA MET A 1 49.45 70.42 6.37
C MET A 1 48.13 69.93 5.73
N ALA A 2 47.53 70.63 4.74
CA ALA A 2 46.24 70.23 4.14
C ALA A 2 46.24 68.90 3.35
N LYS A 3 47.33 68.54 2.65
CA LYS A 3 47.45 67.27 1.89
C LYS A 3 47.45 66.02 2.78
N ILE A 4 48.06 66.08 3.96
CA ILE A 4 48.15 64.96 4.91
C ILE A 4 46.78 64.69 5.57
N ARG A 5 45.97 65.73 5.80
CA ARG A 5 44.60 65.61 6.35
C ARG A 5 43.65 64.92 5.37
N LYS A 6 43.71 65.23 4.07
CA LYS A 6 42.86 64.59 3.04
C LYS A 6 43.15 63.09 2.90
N SER A 7 44.41 62.67 2.96
CA SER A 7 44.81 61.26 2.93
C SER A 7 44.27 60.46 4.13
N LYS A 8 44.31 61.04 5.35
CA LYS A 8 43.78 60.39 6.55
C LYS A 8 42.25 60.28 6.54
N LEU A 9 41.56 61.32 6.07
CA LEU A 9 40.09 61.32 5.91
C LEU A 9 39.63 60.30 4.85
N PHE A 10 40.34 60.19 3.73
CA PHE A 10 40.01 59.21 2.69
C PHE A 10 40.23 57.77 3.18
N LYS A 11 41.32 57.50 3.90
CA LYS A 11 41.55 56.19 4.54
C LYS A 11 40.47 55.87 5.56
N LEU A 12 40.09 56.83 6.41
CA LEU A 12 39.03 56.65 7.41
C LEU A 12 37.67 56.36 6.73
N ALA A 13 37.31 57.09 5.68
CA ALA A 13 36.10 56.85 4.90
C ALA A 13 36.12 55.48 4.21
N PHE A 14 37.29 55.04 3.71
CA PHE A 14 37.45 53.71 3.10
C PHE A 14 37.33 52.58 4.15
N TYR A 15 37.90 52.75 5.34
CA TYR A 15 37.74 51.79 6.45
C TYR A 15 36.30 51.75 6.97
N LEU A 16 35.64 52.90 7.14
CA LEU A 16 34.24 52.97 7.55
C LEU A 16 33.30 52.40 6.48
N GLY A 17 33.58 52.66 5.20
CA GLY A 17 32.86 52.07 4.08
C GLY A 17 33.04 50.55 4.01
N GLY A 18 34.25 50.04 4.24
CA GLY A 18 34.53 48.61 4.30
C GLY A 18 33.85 47.91 5.49
N ILE A 19 33.84 48.53 6.67
CA ILE A 19 33.12 48.02 7.85
C ILE A 19 31.61 48.02 7.61
N ALA A 20 31.07 49.08 7.00
CA ALA A 20 29.65 49.15 6.66
C ALA A 20 29.26 48.04 5.66
N LEU A 21 30.04 47.85 4.59
CA LEU A 21 29.82 46.78 3.61
C LEU A 21 29.90 45.37 4.23
N ALA A 22 30.90 45.13 5.09
CA ALA A 22 31.03 43.86 5.80
C ALA A 22 29.84 43.63 6.76
N GLY A 23 29.40 44.67 7.46
CA GLY A 23 28.22 44.63 8.32
C GLY A 23 26.92 44.37 7.55
N THR A 24 26.74 44.97 6.37
CA THR A 24 25.59 44.70 5.50
C THR A 24 25.62 43.28 4.96
N ILE A 25 26.76 42.79 4.48
CA ILE A 25 26.90 41.41 3.99
C ILE A 25 26.62 40.40 5.12
N LEU A 26 27.19 40.61 6.31
CA LEU A 26 26.92 39.76 7.49
C LEU A 26 25.45 39.82 7.90
N GLY A 27 24.88 41.01 7.98
CA GLY A 27 23.46 41.23 8.30
C GLY A 27 22.55 40.52 7.32
N THR A 28 22.72 40.74 6.01
CA THR A 28 21.94 40.07 4.96
C THR A 28 22.14 38.56 4.98
N THR A 29 23.35 38.05 5.21
CA THR A 29 23.61 36.60 5.30
C THR A 29 22.92 35.98 6.52
N LEU A 30 22.97 36.64 7.67
CA LEU A 30 22.30 36.20 8.90
C LEU A 30 20.78 36.26 8.76
N THR A 31 20.23 37.31 8.13
CA THR A 31 18.80 37.41 7.85
C THR A 31 18.35 36.35 6.85
N LEU A 32 19.10 36.11 5.77
CA LEU A 32 18.81 35.04 4.81
C LEU A 32 18.90 33.66 5.44
N LYS A 33 19.87 33.41 6.32
CA LYS A 33 20.01 32.16 7.07
C LYS A 33 18.93 31.99 8.15
N SER A 34 18.43 33.10 8.71
CA SER A 34 17.28 33.11 9.63
C SER A 34 15.95 32.92 8.92
N GLN A 35 15.83 33.36 7.66
CA GLN A 35 14.62 33.21 6.84
C GLN A 35 14.56 31.86 6.11
N LYS A 36 15.70 31.32 5.68
CA LYS A 36 15.83 29.97 5.11
C LYS A 36 16.37 29.01 6.16
N LYS A 37 15.46 28.40 6.95
CA LYS A 37 15.83 27.29 7.84
C LYS A 37 16.57 26.23 7.03
N PHE A 38 17.72 25.78 7.52
CA PHE A 38 18.44 24.66 6.93
C PHE A 38 17.54 23.42 6.98
N LYS A 39 17.36 22.76 5.84
CA LYS A 39 16.60 21.52 5.74
C LYS A 39 17.57 20.37 5.49
N PRO A 40 17.67 19.39 6.39
CA PRO A 40 18.54 18.24 6.20
C PRO A 40 17.97 17.28 5.14
N ASN A 41 18.81 16.43 4.55
CA ASN A 41 18.35 15.56 3.48
C ASN A 41 17.59 14.34 4.03
N PHE A 42 16.41 14.10 3.47
CA PHE A 42 15.64 12.87 3.61
C PHE A 42 15.70 12.11 2.28
N TYR A 43 16.00 10.83 2.32
CA TYR A 43 16.13 10.00 1.12
C TYR A 43 14.98 8.98 1.03
N ASN A 44 14.47 8.75 -0.18
CA ASN A 44 13.51 7.69 -0.49
C ASN A 44 13.74 7.14 -1.90
N TYR A 45 13.15 6.01 -2.21
CA TYR A 45 13.05 5.47 -3.56
C TYR A 45 12.27 6.41 -4.47
N LYS A 46 12.59 6.37 -5.76
CA LYS A 46 11.88 7.15 -6.78
C LYS A 46 10.42 6.66 -6.90
N ALA A 47 9.49 7.61 -6.99
CA ALA A 47 8.05 7.35 -7.12
C ALA A 47 7.42 6.51 -5.98
N SER A 48 8.06 6.43 -4.81
CA SER A 48 7.54 5.65 -3.67
C SER A 48 6.94 6.53 -2.58
N MET A 49 6.40 7.70 -2.95
CA MET A 49 5.74 8.63 -2.03
C MET A 49 4.90 9.67 -2.78
N SER A 50 3.68 9.93 -2.32
CA SER A 50 2.78 10.89 -2.98
C SER A 50 3.33 12.32 -2.93
N HIS A 51 2.96 13.14 -3.91
CA HIS A 51 3.41 14.53 -3.99
C HIS A 51 2.97 15.36 -2.77
N ARG A 52 1.76 15.09 -2.26
CA ARG A 52 1.24 15.73 -1.04
C ARG A 52 2.10 15.41 0.17
N LEU A 53 2.50 14.16 0.33
CA LEU A 53 3.39 13.75 1.41
C LEU A 53 4.77 14.40 1.28
N ILE A 54 5.32 14.43 0.07
CA ILE A 54 6.60 15.08 -0.23
C ILE A 54 6.53 16.56 0.12
N ASP A 55 5.47 17.27 -0.24
CA ASP A 55 5.28 18.69 0.08
C ASP A 55 5.19 18.94 1.58
N SER A 56 4.48 18.07 2.31
CA SER A 56 4.39 18.13 3.77
C SER A 56 5.75 17.88 4.43
N LEU A 57 6.45 16.80 4.05
CA LEU A 57 7.81 16.50 4.53
C LEU A 57 8.82 17.56 4.14
N ALA A 58 8.67 18.18 2.97
CA ALA A 58 9.55 19.24 2.49
C ALA A 58 9.51 20.48 3.39
N GLN A 59 8.52 20.64 4.27
CA GLN A 59 8.53 21.70 5.29
C GLN A 59 9.70 21.51 6.29
N THR A 60 10.05 20.25 6.57
CA THR A 60 11.10 19.86 7.52
C THR A 60 12.39 19.44 6.82
N PHE A 61 12.29 18.72 5.70
CA PHE A 61 13.40 18.07 5.01
C PHE A 61 13.69 18.65 3.62
N ASN A 62 14.88 18.36 3.12
CA ASN A 62 15.21 18.43 1.69
C ASN A 62 15.05 17.02 1.11
N TYR A 63 13.92 16.76 0.48
CA TYR A 63 13.60 15.43 -0.06
C TYR A 63 14.50 15.07 -1.25
N LYS A 64 15.00 13.84 -1.27
CA LYS A 64 15.88 13.27 -2.29
C LYS A 64 15.39 11.89 -2.69
N GLN A 65 15.35 11.64 -3.99
CA GLN A 65 15.07 10.33 -4.55
C GLN A 65 16.37 9.67 -5.01
N PHE A 66 16.45 8.34 -4.87
CA PHE A 66 17.56 7.53 -5.39
C PHE A 66 17.03 6.42 -6.31
N ASN A 67 17.88 5.96 -7.23
CA ASN A 67 17.55 4.85 -8.12
C ASN A 67 18.11 3.53 -7.58
N GLU A 68 19.31 3.58 -6.97
CA GLU A 68 19.95 2.40 -6.41
C GLU A 68 19.95 2.45 -4.88
N ILE A 69 19.56 1.34 -4.26
CA ILE A 69 19.51 1.15 -2.80
C ILE A 69 20.82 1.58 -2.10
N THR A 70 21.96 1.39 -2.78
CA THR A 70 23.29 1.70 -2.24
C THR A 70 23.54 3.20 -2.08
N GLU A 71 22.82 4.06 -2.79
CA GLU A 71 22.93 5.52 -2.69
C GLU A 71 22.49 6.03 -1.32
N PHE A 72 21.41 5.47 -0.77
CA PHE A 72 20.93 5.84 0.56
C PHE A 72 21.89 5.37 1.65
N THR A 73 22.31 4.10 1.61
CA THR A 73 23.30 3.54 2.55
C THR A 73 24.59 4.37 2.53
N THR A 74 25.09 4.71 1.33
CA THR A 74 26.28 5.57 1.15
C THR A 74 26.06 6.97 1.73
N SER A 75 24.86 7.51 1.61
CA SER A 75 24.52 8.83 2.15
C SER A 75 24.44 8.83 3.68
N ILE A 76 23.96 7.75 4.31
CA ILE A 76 24.00 7.58 5.76
C ILE A 76 25.45 7.45 6.25
N ILE A 77 26.26 6.58 5.63
CA ILE A 77 27.68 6.38 5.98
C ILE A 77 28.46 7.71 5.91
N ASN A 78 28.18 8.53 4.90
CA ASN A 78 28.87 9.81 4.69
C ASN A 78 28.24 10.99 5.46
N ASN A 79 27.29 10.75 6.38
CA ASN A 79 26.55 11.77 7.15
C ASN A 79 25.87 12.83 6.26
N LYS A 80 25.43 12.44 5.06
CA LYS A 80 24.71 13.31 4.11
C LYS A 80 23.20 13.19 4.23
N ALA A 81 22.70 12.07 4.74
CA ALA A 81 21.29 11.83 5.03
C ALA A 81 21.08 11.81 6.55
N VAL A 82 20.02 12.47 7.03
CA VAL A 82 19.65 12.43 8.46
C VAL A 82 18.61 11.37 8.76
N ALA A 83 17.80 11.03 7.76
CA ALA A 83 16.77 10.01 7.80
C ALA A 83 16.38 9.61 6.37
N GLY A 84 15.58 8.57 6.24
CA GLY A 84 15.02 8.15 4.97
C GLY A 84 14.26 6.85 5.10
N ILE A 85 13.73 6.39 3.98
CA ILE A 85 13.17 5.05 3.83
C ILE A 85 14.26 4.15 3.23
N GLY A 86 14.45 2.97 3.82
CA GLY A 86 15.31 1.94 3.25
C GLY A 86 14.84 0.55 3.63
N THR A 87 15.45 -0.45 3.00
CA THR A 87 15.09 -1.85 3.20
C THR A 87 15.66 -2.41 4.52
N ASP A 88 14.88 -3.26 5.16
CA ASP A 88 15.14 -3.97 6.42
C ASP A 88 16.55 -4.59 6.54
N TYR A 89 17.00 -5.40 5.57
CA TYR A 89 18.28 -6.11 5.64
C TYR A 89 19.49 -5.16 5.55
N LEU A 90 19.34 -4.02 4.88
CA LEU A 90 20.33 -2.95 4.90
C LEU A 90 20.30 -2.19 6.22
N ALA A 91 19.12 -1.97 6.80
CA ALA A 91 18.99 -1.37 8.12
C ALA A 91 19.73 -2.22 9.17
N VAL A 92 19.58 -3.55 9.13
CA VAL A 92 20.36 -4.47 9.99
C VAL A 92 21.86 -4.26 9.82
N SER A 93 22.34 -4.18 8.57
CA SER A 93 23.75 -3.93 8.26
C SER A 93 24.25 -2.58 8.82
N LEU A 94 23.41 -1.54 8.81
CA LEU A 94 23.72 -0.22 9.38
C LEU A 94 23.67 -0.20 10.91
N ILE A 95 22.77 -0.98 11.55
CA ILE A 95 22.73 -1.15 13.01
C ILE A 95 24.03 -1.81 13.51
N LYS A 96 24.51 -2.84 12.80
CA LYS A 96 25.78 -3.51 13.12
C LYS A 96 26.99 -2.58 13.05
N GLN A 97 26.90 -1.51 12.27
CA GLN A 97 27.92 -0.47 12.13
C GLN A 97 27.72 0.71 13.09
N ASN A 98 26.71 0.69 13.97
CA ASN A 98 26.30 1.81 14.83
C ASN A 98 25.92 3.08 14.04
N LEU A 99 25.42 2.93 12.82
CA LEU A 99 25.10 4.07 11.95
C LEU A 99 23.64 4.54 12.08
N LEU A 100 22.76 3.75 12.70
CA LEU A 100 21.37 4.12 12.96
C LEU A 100 21.13 4.51 14.41
N LYS A 101 20.17 5.41 14.63
CA LYS A 101 19.66 5.83 15.93
C LYS A 101 18.41 5.04 16.27
N LYS A 102 18.19 4.74 17.56
CA LYS A 102 16.90 4.23 18.03
C LYS A 102 15.80 5.26 17.80
N ILE A 103 14.62 4.78 17.44
CA ILE A 103 13.44 5.60 17.22
C ILE A 103 12.77 5.89 18.57
N ASP A 104 12.58 7.17 18.86
CA ASP A 104 11.67 7.61 19.92
C ASP A 104 10.22 7.45 19.44
N TYR A 105 9.60 6.32 19.77
CA TYR A 105 8.23 6.00 19.37
C TYR A 105 7.17 6.87 20.06
N ALA A 106 7.49 7.50 21.21
CA ALA A 106 6.57 8.45 21.83
C ALA A 106 6.36 9.67 20.92
N SER A 107 7.42 10.16 20.27
CA SER A 107 7.31 11.23 19.28
C SER A 107 6.81 10.75 17.92
N LEU A 108 7.21 9.57 17.45
CA LEU A 108 6.80 9.05 16.14
C LEU A 108 5.33 8.66 16.07
N LEU A 109 4.76 8.14 17.17
CA LEU A 109 3.35 7.77 17.26
C LEU A 109 2.50 8.92 17.82
N ASN A 110 3.11 10.07 18.14
CA ASN A 110 2.45 11.19 18.78
C ASN A 110 1.70 10.78 20.07
N ILE A 111 2.36 9.98 20.92
CA ILE A 111 1.88 9.55 22.24
C ILE A 111 2.91 10.01 23.29
N PRO A 112 2.84 11.26 23.77
CA PRO A 112 3.89 11.84 24.62
C PRO A 112 4.12 11.12 25.95
N ASP A 113 3.14 10.35 26.43
CA ASP A 113 3.20 9.56 27.67
C ASP A 113 3.56 8.08 27.43
N LEU A 114 4.00 7.71 26.22
CA LEU A 114 4.45 6.35 25.91
C LEU A 114 5.88 6.13 26.43
N ASP A 115 6.02 5.20 27.38
CA ASP A 115 7.33 4.82 27.93
C ASP A 115 8.08 3.84 26.99
N GLU A 116 9.41 3.92 26.93
CA GLU A 116 10.25 3.03 26.10
C GLU A 116 10.02 1.54 26.37
N LYS A 117 9.70 1.16 27.61
CA LYS A 117 9.41 -0.23 27.99
C LYS A 117 8.15 -0.80 27.31
N ASP A 118 7.25 0.08 26.86
CA ASP A 118 5.96 -0.29 26.27
C ASP A 118 6.00 -0.21 24.72
N TYR A 119 7.13 0.21 24.12
CA TYR A 119 7.28 0.33 22.67
C TYR A 119 7.05 -0.99 21.93
N GLU A 120 7.58 -2.10 22.45
CA GLU A 120 7.37 -3.42 21.85
C GLU A 120 5.89 -3.83 21.85
N GLU A 121 5.17 -3.59 22.95
CA GLU A 121 3.73 -3.86 23.03
C GLU A 121 2.95 -2.96 22.05
N ALA A 122 3.32 -1.68 21.96
CA ALA A 122 2.71 -0.76 21.01
C ALA A 122 2.88 -1.21 19.56
N LEU A 123 4.10 -1.58 19.15
CA LEU A 123 4.37 -2.02 17.79
C LEU A 123 3.69 -3.35 17.46
N LYS A 124 3.59 -4.29 18.41
CA LYS A 124 2.81 -5.55 18.21
C LYS A 124 1.32 -5.29 17.96
N VAL A 125 0.77 -4.25 18.57
CA VAL A 125 -0.64 -3.86 18.34
C VAL A 125 -0.80 -3.14 16.99
N ILE A 126 0.15 -2.26 16.65
CA ILE A 126 0.07 -1.38 15.48
C ILE A 126 0.35 -2.13 14.19
N LEU A 127 1.33 -3.03 14.16
CA LEU A 127 1.77 -3.70 12.94
C LEU A 127 0.93 -4.94 12.62
N THR A 128 0.89 -5.32 11.34
CA THR A 128 0.39 -6.64 10.94
C THR A 128 1.24 -7.73 11.58
N LYS A 129 0.66 -8.92 11.75
CA LYS A 129 1.35 -10.04 12.37
C LYS A 129 2.59 -10.44 11.56
N GLU A 130 2.43 -10.51 10.24
CA GLU A 130 3.46 -10.85 9.26
C GLU A 130 4.62 -9.87 9.33
N THR A 131 4.33 -8.56 9.37
CA THR A 131 5.37 -7.52 9.50
C THR A 131 6.12 -7.66 10.83
N TRP A 132 5.40 -7.85 11.94
CA TRP A 132 6.02 -7.97 13.25
C TRP A 132 6.92 -9.21 13.33
N GLU A 133 6.43 -10.37 12.90
CA GLU A 133 7.19 -11.62 12.86
C GLU A 133 8.44 -11.49 11.97
N HIS A 134 8.31 -10.79 10.85
CA HIS A 134 9.43 -10.50 9.96
C HIS A 134 10.48 -9.58 10.60
N LEU A 135 10.10 -8.50 11.29
CA LEU A 135 11.09 -7.69 12.02
C LEU A 135 11.83 -8.50 13.10
N LYS A 136 11.13 -9.46 13.73
CA LYS A 136 11.69 -10.35 14.75
C LYS A 136 12.64 -11.39 14.18
N SER A 137 12.47 -11.82 12.93
CA SER A 137 13.37 -12.80 12.28
C SER A 137 14.82 -12.28 12.25
N TYR A 138 15.01 -10.96 12.15
CA TYR A 138 16.34 -10.36 12.11
C TYR A 138 17.09 -10.30 13.45
N ASP A 139 16.47 -10.66 14.57
CA ASP A 139 17.10 -10.60 15.91
C ASP A 139 18.40 -11.43 15.97
N GLU A 140 18.47 -12.54 15.26
CA GLU A 140 19.66 -13.41 15.26
C GLU A 140 20.91 -12.71 14.70
N TYR A 141 20.73 -11.83 13.70
CA TYR A 141 21.81 -11.07 13.07
C TYR A 141 22.28 -9.88 13.91
N LEU A 142 21.46 -9.46 14.87
CA LEU A 142 21.66 -8.29 15.74
C LEU A 142 22.20 -8.66 17.14
N THR A 143 22.84 -9.83 17.25
CA THR A 143 23.56 -10.27 18.45
C THR A 143 25.01 -9.75 18.51
N THR A 144 25.56 -9.36 17.37
CA THR A 144 26.95 -8.93 17.21
C THR A 144 27.07 -7.70 16.32
N ASP A 145 28.14 -6.92 16.52
CA ASP A 145 28.53 -5.82 15.66
C ASP A 145 29.10 -6.31 14.31
N ILE A 146 29.56 -5.37 13.48
CA ILE A 146 30.16 -5.68 12.17
C ILE A 146 31.47 -6.50 12.26
N ASN A 147 32.14 -6.50 13.41
CA ASN A 147 33.39 -7.23 13.67
C ASN A 147 33.15 -8.59 14.34
N GLY A 148 31.89 -8.94 14.63
CA GLY A 148 31.51 -10.16 15.35
C GLY A 148 31.62 -10.04 16.87
N GLU A 149 31.85 -8.84 17.42
CA GLU A 149 31.84 -8.59 18.86
C GLU A 149 30.39 -8.53 19.36
N LYS A 150 30.09 -9.22 20.46
CA LYS A 150 28.73 -9.22 21.03
C LYS A 150 28.38 -7.83 21.55
N PHE A 151 27.14 -7.40 21.30
CA PHE A 151 26.62 -6.22 21.96
C PHE A 151 26.41 -6.46 23.46
N ASP A 152 26.53 -5.39 24.26
CA ASP A 152 26.26 -5.43 25.71
C ASP A 152 24.82 -5.88 26.02
N LYS A 153 23.89 -5.55 25.13
CA LYS A 153 22.49 -5.99 25.15
C LYS A 153 22.09 -6.39 23.72
N PRO A 154 21.26 -7.43 23.55
CA PRO A 154 20.65 -7.72 22.26
C PRO A 154 20.00 -6.46 21.68
N ARG A 155 20.17 -6.25 20.38
CA ARG A 155 19.48 -5.20 19.64
C ARG A 155 18.36 -5.83 18.83
N HIS A 156 17.32 -5.07 18.57
CA HIS A 156 16.21 -5.52 17.74
C HIS A 156 16.00 -4.55 16.58
N LEU A 157 15.60 -5.06 15.41
CA LEU A 157 15.40 -4.22 14.22
C LEU A 157 14.35 -3.14 14.49
N TRP A 158 13.25 -3.50 15.14
CA TRP A 158 12.16 -2.59 15.51
C TRP A 158 12.61 -1.43 16.40
N GLU A 159 13.76 -1.48 17.08
CA GLU A 159 14.23 -0.33 17.86
C GLU A 159 14.73 0.81 16.96
N TYR A 160 15.09 0.52 15.70
CA TYR A 160 15.77 1.44 14.77
C TYR A 160 15.00 1.64 13.46
N PHE A 161 13.88 0.93 13.28
CA PHE A 161 13.20 0.78 12.00
C PHE A 161 11.68 0.78 12.21
N MET A 162 10.98 1.72 11.57
CA MET A 162 9.51 1.70 11.49
C MET A 162 9.10 1.29 10.07
N PRO A 163 8.38 0.17 9.88
CA PRO A 163 7.87 -0.24 8.58
C PRO A 163 7.09 0.86 7.87
N TYR A 164 7.22 0.95 6.54
CA TYR A 164 6.52 1.91 5.68
C TYR A 164 5.61 1.21 4.67
N PHE A 165 6.12 0.19 3.95
CA PHE A 165 5.31 -0.72 3.13
C PHE A 165 5.94 -2.13 3.09
N ASN A 166 5.10 -3.12 2.81
CA ASN A 166 5.47 -4.52 2.62
C ASN A 166 5.38 -4.88 1.14
N GLN A 167 6.22 -5.82 0.71
CA GLN A 167 6.25 -6.29 -0.67
C GLN A 167 6.46 -7.81 -0.72
N ASP A 168 5.76 -8.47 -1.64
CA ASP A 168 6.05 -9.82 -2.10
C ASP A 168 6.14 -9.85 -3.62
N ALA A 169 6.68 -10.94 -4.18
CA ALA A 169 6.86 -11.06 -5.62
C ALA A 169 5.61 -11.64 -6.28
N VAL A 170 5.28 -11.13 -7.46
CA VAL A 170 4.21 -11.64 -8.33
C VAL A 170 4.71 -11.79 -9.76
N ILE A 171 4.18 -12.80 -10.45
CA ILE A 171 4.40 -12.99 -11.87
C ILE A 171 3.16 -12.47 -12.58
N ALA A 172 3.25 -11.27 -13.14
CA ALA A 172 2.17 -10.64 -13.88
C ALA A 172 2.28 -10.98 -15.38
N TYR A 173 1.16 -11.21 -16.04
CA TYR A 173 1.11 -11.55 -17.46
C TYR A 173 -0.10 -10.91 -18.14
N ASN A 174 0.10 -10.48 -19.40
CA ASN A 174 -0.91 -9.77 -20.16
C ASN A 174 -1.69 -10.72 -21.08
N VAL A 175 -2.94 -10.99 -20.70
CA VAL A 175 -3.85 -11.89 -21.42
C VAL A 175 -4.35 -11.31 -22.74
N SER A 176 -4.26 -9.99 -22.95
CA SER A 176 -4.63 -9.36 -24.23
C SER A 176 -3.55 -9.49 -25.32
N LYS A 177 -2.29 -9.78 -24.92
CA LYS A 177 -1.13 -9.87 -25.83
C LYS A 177 -0.89 -11.28 -26.36
N VAL A 178 -1.34 -12.30 -25.66
CA VAL A 178 -1.05 -13.71 -25.97
C VAL A 178 -2.34 -14.52 -26.03
N GLU A 179 -2.56 -15.20 -27.14
CA GLU A 179 -3.62 -16.20 -27.27
C GLU A 179 -3.16 -17.49 -26.59
N ILE A 180 -3.66 -17.77 -25.39
CA ILE A 180 -3.23 -18.91 -24.56
C ILE A 180 -3.73 -20.21 -25.19
N ASP A 181 -2.97 -21.30 -25.15
CA ASP A 181 -3.48 -22.59 -25.63
C ASP A 181 -4.68 -23.05 -24.77
N GLN A 182 -5.76 -23.53 -25.40
CA GLN A 182 -6.98 -24.01 -24.72
C GLN A 182 -6.69 -24.98 -23.57
N LYS A 183 -5.65 -25.81 -23.67
CA LYS A 183 -5.31 -26.76 -22.61
C LYS A 183 -4.90 -26.11 -21.28
N TYR A 184 -4.44 -24.85 -21.30
CA TYR A 184 -4.06 -24.09 -20.11
C TYR A 184 -5.16 -23.13 -19.64
N ARG A 185 -6.22 -22.94 -20.43
CA ARG A 185 -7.24 -21.93 -20.15
C ARG A 185 -8.16 -22.30 -18.99
N ILE A 186 -8.71 -21.28 -18.35
CA ILE A 186 -9.90 -21.40 -17.48
C ILE A 186 -11.10 -21.78 -18.36
N ILE A 187 -11.93 -22.67 -17.82
CA ILE A 187 -13.23 -23.03 -18.39
C ILE A 187 -14.27 -22.53 -17.41
N ASP A 188 -15.11 -21.61 -17.86
CA ASP A 188 -16.23 -21.12 -17.07
C ASP A 188 -17.20 -22.27 -16.78
N GLU A 189 -17.48 -22.53 -15.51
CA GLU A 189 -18.26 -23.71 -15.10
C GLU A 189 -19.75 -23.59 -15.49
N GLU A 190 -20.28 -22.38 -15.59
CA GLU A 190 -21.70 -22.13 -15.85
C GLU A 190 -22.02 -22.17 -17.36
N THR A 191 -21.16 -21.54 -18.16
CA THR A 191 -21.32 -21.36 -19.60
C THR A 191 -20.56 -22.40 -20.42
N GLY A 192 -19.50 -22.99 -19.85
CA GLY A 192 -18.57 -23.87 -20.56
C GLY A 192 -17.62 -23.12 -21.52
N GLU A 193 -17.60 -21.79 -21.48
CA GLU A 193 -16.74 -20.98 -22.33
C GLU A 193 -15.29 -20.98 -21.84
N SER A 194 -14.35 -20.89 -22.79
CA SER A 194 -12.93 -20.86 -22.48
C SER A 194 -12.44 -19.42 -22.36
N ILE A 195 -12.08 -19.02 -21.15
CA ILE A 195 -11.56 -17.69 -20.84
C ILE A 195 -10.07 -17.66 -21.18
N ASN A 196 -9.59 -16.59 -21.82
CA ASN A 196 -8.18 -16.46 -22.19
C ASN A 196 -7.30 -16.10 -20.98
N GLU A 197 -7.29 -16.98 -19.99
CA GLU A 197 -6.55 -16.85 -18.73
C GLU A 197 -6.05 -18.22 -18.30
N ILE A 198 -4.89 -18.31 -17.65
CA ILE A 198 -4.29 -19.58 -17.24
C ILE A 198 -4.93 -20.11 -15.97
N ASP A 199 -5.40 -21.36 -16.00
CA ASP A 199 -6.01 -22.06 -14.87
C ASP A 199 -4.95 -22.76 -14.02
N PHE A 200 -4.25 -22.01 -13.18
CA PHE A 200 -3.18 -22.55 -12.34
C PHE A 200 -3.68 -23.60 -11.33
N GLU A 201 -4.90 -23.49 -10.82
CA GLU A 201 -5.47 -24.47 -9.89
C GLU A 201 -5.69 -25.83 -10.59
N ARG A 202 -6.35 -25.85 -11.75
CA ARG A 202 -6.53 -27.10 -12.52
C ARG A 202 -5.20 -27.69 -12.96
N LEU A 203 -4.24 -26.85 -13.35
CA LEU A 203 -2.90 -27.32 -13.70
C LEU A 203 -2.21 -27.92 -12.48
N ASN A 204 -2.36 -27.32 -11.31
CA ASN A 204 -1.78 -27.82 -10.07
C ASN A 204 -2.29 -29.23 -9.73
N GLU A 205 -3.57 -29.49 -9.93
CA GLU A 205 -4.22 -30.78 -9.69
C GLU A 205 -3.95 -31.84 -10.79
N SER A 206 -3.33 -31.43 -11.91
CA SER A 206 -3.09 -32.33 -13.04
C SER A 206 -1.96 -33.34 -12.80
N GLU A 207 -1.99 -34.46 -13.52
CA GLU A 207 -0.92 -35.46 -13.49
C GLU A 207 0.45 -34.91 -13.94
N GLU A 208 0.46 -33.82 -14.73
CA GLU A 208 1.66 -33.19 -15.25
C GLU A 208 2.41 -32.41 -14.15
N TYR A 209 1.69 -31.67 -13.30
CA TYR A 209 2.30 -30.80 -12.30
C TYR A 209 2.23 -31.34 -10.87
N GLN A 210 1.25 -32.16 -10.48
CA GLN A 210 1.20 -32.82 -9.15
C GLN A 210 1.52 -31.88 -7.98
N ASP A 211 0.68 -30.88 -7.75
CA ASP A 211 0.83 -29.86 -6.70
C ASP A 211 2.08 -28.96 -6.85
N SER A 212 2.62 -28.83 -8.06
CA SER A 212 3.81 -28.01 -8.32
C SER A 212 3.61 -26.90 -9.34
N ALA A 213 2.39 -26.60 -9.77
CA ALA A 213 2.15 -25.54 -10.77
C ALA A 213 2.60 -24.16 -10.26
N TYR A 214 2.48 -23.93 -8.95
CA TYR A 214 2.89 -22.68 -8.28
C TYR A 214 4.39 -22.57 -7.98
N LYS A 215 5.20 -23.57 -8.33
CA LYS A 215 6.67 -23.42 -8.25
C LYS A 215 7.11 -22.41 -9.29
N LEU A 216 8.00 -21.49 -8.92
CA LEU A 216 8.45 -20.41 -9.80
C LEU A 216 8.93 -20.92 -11.17
N ILE A 217 9.71 -22.01 -11.22
CA ILE A 217 10.13 -22.62 -12.48
C ILE A 217 8.95 -23.07 -13.35
N ASN A 218 7.90 -23.64 -12.75
CA ASN A 218 6.75 -24.17 -13.47
C ASN A 218 5.82 -23.06 -13.93
N ILE A 219 5.62 -22.00 -13.13
CA ILE A 219 4.94 -20.78 -13.56
C ILE A 219 5.59 -20.24 -14.84
N LEU A 220 6.92 -20.08 -14.85
CA LEU A 220 7.65 -19.58 -16.01
C LEU A 220 7.49 -20.49 -17.24
N LYS A 221 7.53 -21.82 -17.04
CA LYS A 221 7.34 -22.79 -18.12
C LYS A 221 5.93 -22.76 -18.68
N ILE A 222 4.90 -22.77 -17.83
CA ILE A 222 3.49 -22.71 -18.23
C ILE A 222 3.26 -21.45 -19.08
N LEU A 223 3.79 -20.30 -18.65
CA LEU A 223 3.72 -19.06 -19.42
C LEU A 223 4.48 -19.17 -20.76
N ASN A 224 5.72 -19.67 -20.77
CA ASN A 224 6.46 -19.84 -22.02
C ASN A 224 5.75 -20.79 -23.02
N GLU A 225 5.25 -21.92 -22.54
CA GLU A 225 4.50 -22.91 -23.33
C GLU A 225 3.15 -22.35 -23.81
N SER A 226 2.57 -21.41 -23.06
CA SER A 226 1.38 -20.65 -23.44
C SER A 226 1.67 -19.50 -24.43
N GLY A 227 2.93 -19.28 -24.81
CA GLY A 227 3.31 -18.29 -25.83
C GLY A 227 3.90 -16.97 -25.29
N TYR A 228 4.12 -16.85 -23.98
CA TYR A 228 4.73 -15.65 -23.37
C TYR A 228 6.25 -15.65 -23.57
N LYS A 229 6.73 -14.76 -24.44
CA LYS A 229 8.14 -14.78 -24.90
C LYS A 229 8.96 -13.54 -24.54
N TYR A 230 8.32 -12.47 -24.08
CA TYR A 230 9.00 -11.21 -23.74
C TYR A 230 8.77 -10.91 -22.27
N TRP A 231 9.85 -10.75 -21.54
CA TRP A 231 9.88 -10.69 -20.09
C TRP A 231 10.59 -9.44 -19.61
N ASN A 232 9.96 -8.75 -18.66
CA ASN A 232 10.61 -7.77 -17.81
C ASN A 232 10.77 -8.36 -16.40
N ILE A 233 11.92 -8.17 -15.78
CA ILE A 233 12.20 -8.68 -14.44
C ILE A 233 12.77 -7.52 -13.64
N THR A 234 12.31 -7.33 -12.40
CA THR A 234 12.87 -6.33 -11.50
C THR A 234 14.38 -6.57 -11.30
N ASP A 235 15.21 -5.55 -11.54
CA ASP A 235 16.67 -5.60 -11.39
C ASP A 235 17.10 -5.45 -9.92
N ALA A 236 16.59 -6.33 -9.05
CA ALA A 236 16.93 -6.40 -7.64
C ALA A 236 17.85 -7.62 -7.40
N ILE A 237 19.14 -7.37 -7.19
CA ILE A 237 20.18 -8.43 -7.18
C ILE A 237 19.90 -9.49 -6.12
N ARG A 238 19.57 -9.07 -4.88
CA ARG A 238 19.39 -10.00 -3.76
C ARG A 238 18.10 -10.81 -3.88
N ASP A 239 17.05 -10.21 -4.39
CA ASP A 239 15.76 -10.82 -4.70
C ASP A 239 15.94 -11.90 -5.77
N ASN A 240 16.65 -11.55 -6.84
CA ASN A 240 17.01 -12.48 -7.91
C ASN A 240 17.83 -13.68 -7.39
N MET A 241 18.69 -13.47 -6.39
CA MET A 241 19.40 -14.58 -5.75
C MET A 241 18.48 -15.47 -4.90
N LEU A 242 17.49 -14.88 -4.21
CA LEU A 242 16.47 -15.63 -3.47
C LEU A 242 15.61 -16.46 -4.44
N TYR A 243 15.19 -15.90 -5.58
CA TYR A 243 14.54 -16.69 -6.65
C TYR A 243 15.47 -17.79 -7.17
N GLY A 244 16.77 -17.51 -7.32
CA GLY A 244 17.76 -18.53 -7.67
C GLY A 244 17.87 -19.68 -6.66
N SER A 245 17.55 -19.45 -5.39
CA SER A 245 17.57 -20.50 -4.36
C SER A 245 16.44 -21.53 -4.53
N THR A 246 15.34 -21.17 -5.22
CA THR A 246 14.26 -22.12 -5.55
C THR A 246 14.63 -23.07 -6.69
N TYR A 247 15.84 -22.97 -7.24
CA TYR A 247 16.29 -23.74 -8.40
C TYR A 247 17.71 -24.28 -8.24
N ASP A 248 18.02 -24.81 -7.04
CA ASP A 248 19.35 -25.33 -6.75
C ASP A 248 19.61 -26.69 -7.40
N PHE A 249 20.85 -26.94 -7.82
CA PHE A 249 21.24 -28.21 -8.43
C PHE A 249 21.79 -29.16 -7.38
N ASN A 250 21.01 -30.20 -7.06
CA ASN A 250 21.47 -31.23 -6.15
C ASN A 250 22.50 -32.13 -6.86
N LEU A 251 23.74 -32.15 -6.36
CA LEU A 251 24.86 -32.90 -6.95
C LEU A 251 24.71 -34.42 -6.81
N ASP A 252 23.98 -34.90 -5.79
CA ASP A 252 23.79 -36.33 -5.56
C ASP A 252 22.72 -36.89 -6.50
N THR A 253 21.58 -36.20 -6.58
CA THR A 253 20.44 -36.65 -7.41
C THR A 253 20.54 -36.19 -8.85
N HIS A 254 21.38 -35.19 -9.15
CA HIS A 254 21.48 -34.50 -10.45
C HIS A 254 20.15 -33.86 -10.90
N VAL A 255 19.30 -33.47 -9.93
CA VAL A 255 17.99 -32.86 -10.16
C VAL A 255 17.94 -31.47 -9.52
N ARG A 256 17.14 -30.59 -10.12
CA ARG A 256 16.87 -29.25 -9.59
C ARG A 256 15.82 -29.30 -8.48
N THR A 257 16.01 -28.53 -7.41
CA THR A 257 15.12 -28.51 -6.25
C THR A 257 15.01 -27.11 -5.66
N ASP A 258 13.91 -26.88 -4.94
CA ASP A 258 13.60 -25.72 -4.13
C ASP A 258 13.80 -25.98 -2.62
N SER A 259 14.35 -27.13 -2.23
CA SER A 259 14.56 -27.48 -0.81
C SER A 259 15.52 -26.54 -0.08
N GLU A 260 16.38 -25.84 -0.83
CA GLU A 260 17.37 -24.89 -0.33
C GLU A 260 16.87 -23.43 -0.39
N PHE A 261 15.55 -23.22 -0.43
CA PHE A 261 14.96 -21.89 -0.47
C PHE A 261 15.44 -21.03 0.70
N THR A 262 16.18 -19.96 0.39
CA THR A 262 16.89 -19.17 1.42
C THR A 262 17.19 -17.75 0.96
N GLY A 263 17.10 -16.80 1.90
CA GLY A 263 17.67 -15.46 1.77
C GLY A 263 19.17 -15.38 2.07
N SER A 264 19.74 -16.49 2.58
CA SER A 264 21.11 -16.53 3.09
C SER A 264 22.16 -16.59 2.00
N VAL A 265 23.15 -15.71 2.12
CA VAL A 265 24.24 -15.57 1.16
C VAL A 265 25.57 -15.46 1.87
N ASN A 266 26.54 -16.27 1.45
CA ASN A 266 27.91 -16.24 1.94
C ASN A 266 28.92 -16.36 0.79
N ASP A 267 30.22 -16.30 1.10
CA ASP A 267 31.31 -16.37 0.11
C ASP A 267 31.32 -17.68 -0.71
N GLU A 268 30.71 -18.75 -0.22
CA GLU A 268 30.63 -20.04 -0.90
C GLU A 268 29.36 -20.16 -1.76
N SER A 269 28.26 -19.50 -1.38
CA SER A 269 26.95 -19.67 -2.01
C SER A 269 26.62 -18.61 -3.06
N TYR A 270 27.18 -17.40 -3.00
CA TYR A 270 26.70 -16.29 -3.85
C TYR A 270 26.81 -16.56 -5.36
N VAL A 271 27.95 -17.10 -5.82
CA VAL A 271 28.17 -17.43 -7.25
C VAL A 271 27.16 -18.48 -7.71
N ARG A 272 26.90 -19.48 -6.86
CA ARG A 272 25.94 -20.56 -7.13
C ARG A 272 24.53 -20.00 -7.27
N LEU A 273 24.08 -19.15 -6.35
CA LEU A 273 22.73 -18.58 -6.36
C LEU A 273 22.48 -17.70 -7.60
N ILE A 274 23.45 -16.86 -7.97
CA ILE A 274 23.38 -16.05 -9.21
C ILE A 274 23.28 -16.96 -10.44
N LYS A 275 24.12 -18.01 -10.49
CA LYS A 275 24.10 -18.99 -11.59
C LYS A 275 22.77 -19.74 -11.65
N ASN A 276 22.21 -20.12 -10.51
CA ASN A 276 20.92 -20.81 -10.44
C ASN A 276 19.80 -19.91 -10.92
N PHE A 277 19.79 -18.63 -10.54
CA PHE A 277 18.82 -17.67 -11.07
C PHE A 277 18.92 -17.53 -12.60
N LYS A 278 20.14 -17.35 -13.13
CA LYS A 278 20.37 -17.32 -14.58
C LYS A 278 19.82 -18.58 -15.27
N GLN A 279 20.00 -19.74 -14.66
CA GLN A 279 19.50 -21.01 -15.20
C GLN A 279 17.98 -21.15 -15.05
N LEU A 280 17.40 -20.70 -13.95
CA LEU A 280 15.96 -20.65 -13.71
C LEU A 280 15.25 -19.85 -14.79
N ILE A 281 15.75 -18.65 -15.11
CA ILE A 281 15.19 -17.83 -16.18
C ILE A 281 15.31 -18.55 -17.53
N LYS A 282 16.47 -19.14 -17.83
CA LYS A 282 16.67 -19.86 -19.08
C LYS A 282 15.76 -21.08 -19.24
N ASP A 283 15.64 -21.90 -18.21
CA ASP A 283 14.88 -23.15 -18.24
C ASP A 283 13.37 -22.91 -18.08
N GLY A 284 12.98 -21.82 -17.42
CA GLY A 284 11.60 -21.39 -17.27
C GLY A 284 11.07 -20.71 -18.52
N THR A 285 11.75 -19.68 -18.99
CA THR A 285 11.28 -18.83 -20.10
C THR A 285 11.71 -19.35 -21.48
N GLY A 286 12.64 -20.30 -21.54
CA GLY A 286 13.26 -20.76 -22.79
C GLY A 286 14.33 -19.81 -23.36
N PHE A 287 14.57 -18.65 -22.74
CA PHE A 287 15.53 -17.65 -23.20
C PHE A 287 16.59 -17.35 -22.14
N GLY A 288 17.86 -17.31 -22.56
CA GLY A 288 18.94 -16.87 -21.69
C GLY A 288 18.87 -15.37 -21.40
N VAL A 289 19.39 -14.96 -20.24
CA VAL A 289 19.44 -13.56 -19.78
C VAL A 289 20.25 -12.65 -20.72
N GLU A 290 21.17 -13.23 -21.50
CA GLU A 290 21.90 -12.55 -22.57
C GLU A 290 21.03 -12.13 -23.77
N ASN A 291 19.82 -12.69 -23.89
CA ASN A 291 18.88 -12.34 -24.94
C ASN A 291 18.05 -11.12 -24.53
N THR A 292 18.65 -9.93 -24.62
CA THR A 292 18.02 -8.66 -24.23
C THR A 292 16.80 -8.28 -25.09
N SER A 293 16.56 -8.97 -26.21
CA SER A 293 15.32 -8.80 -26.97
C SER A 293 14.13 -9.55 -26.35
N ARG A 294 14.38 -10.46 -25.40
CA ARG A 294 13.39 -11.35 -24.78
C ARG A 294 13.36 -11.22 -23.27
N ILE A 295 14.49 -10.98 -22.63
CA ILE A 295 14.64 -10.83 -21.17
C ILE A 295 15.25 -9.48 -20.87
N ASN A 296 14.53 -8.62 -20.14
CA ASN A 296 15.02 -7.31 -19.70
C ASN A 296 15.01 -7.21 -18.18
N PHE A 297 16.10 -6.68 -17.62
CA PHE A 297 16.19 -6.33 -16.20
C PHE A 297 16.01 -4.82 -16.05
N ILE A 298 14.99 -4.40 -15.30
CA ILE A 298 14.61 -2.99 -15.16
C ILE A 298 14.47 -2.66 -13.67
N GLY A 299 15.07 -1.56 -13.22
CA GLY A 299 14.99 -1.10 -11.82
C GLY A 299 13.88 -0.07 -11.55
N ASP A 300 13.20 0.41 -12.59
CA ASP A 300 12.10 1.38 -12.51
C ASP A 300 10.77 0.63 -12.68
N GLY A 301 10.03 0.44 -11.58
CA GLY A 301 8.75 -0.31 -11.53
C GLY A 301 7.71 0.22 -12.51
N LEU A 302 7.53 1.55 -12.55
CA LEU A 302 6.63 2.23 -13.48
C LEU A 302 6.97 1.93 -14.95
N ASN A 303 8.26 1.81 -15.29
CA ASN A 303 8.66 1.41 -16.64
C ASN A 303 8.31 -0.06 -16.93
N ILE A 304 8.39 -0.95 -15.94
CA ILE A 304 7.96 -2.34 -16.12
C ILE A 304 6.44 -2.39 -16.37
N VAL A 305 5.65 -1.75 -15.51
CA VAL A 305 4.19 -1.68 -15.61
C VAL A 305 3.75 -1.15 -16.97
N ASN A 306 4.29 0.01 -17.37
CA ASN A 306 3.97 0.62 -18.66
C ASN A 306 4.29 -0.27 -19.87
N ASN A 307 5.38 -1.03 -19.82
CA ASN A 307 5.72 -1.97 -20.88
C ASN A 307 4.80 -3.20 -20.89
N LEU A 308 4.35 -3.64 -19.71
CA LEU A 308 3.48 -4.80 -19.56
C LEU A 308 2.05 -4.50 -20.03
N ILE A 309 1.48 -3.33 -19.72
CA ILE A 309 0.11 -2.95 -20.10
C ILE A 309 0.01 -2.61 -21.60
N ASN A 310 1.00 -1.91 -22.17
CA ASN A 310 0.93 -1.25 -23.48
C ASN A 310 0.14 -2.05 -24.56
N PRO A 311 -0.99 -1.52 -25.07
CA PRO A 311 -1.89 -2.27 -25.96
C PRO A 311 -1.43 -2.35 -27.44
N VAL A 312 -0.52 -1.47 -27.87
CA VAL A 312 -0.16 -1.26 -29.28
C VAL A 312 1.04 -2.11 -29.70
N GLU A 313 2.02 -2.30 -28.83
CA GLU A 313 3.31 -2.93 -29.16
C GLU A 313 3.40 -4.39 -28.69
N ARG A 314 2.41 -5.20 -29.10
CA ARG A 314 2.27 -6.60 -28.65
C ARG A 314 3.51 -7.45 -28.90
N ASP A 315 4.20 -7.27 -30.04
CA ASP A 315 5.33 -8.13 -30.45
C ASP A 315 6.72 -7.62 -30.03
N THR A 316 6.81 -6.48 -29.33
CA THR A 316 8.09 -5.84 -28.96
C THR A 316 8.19 -5.43 -27.50
N LYS A 317 7.08 -5.45 -26.77
CA LYS A 317 7.00 -5.13 -25.34
C LYS A 317 6.78 -6.39 -24.51
N ALA A 318 6.92 -6.26 -23.20
CA ALA A 318 6.77 -7.37 -22.28
C ALA A 318 5.37 -8.00 -22.40
N HIS A 319 5.34 -9.32 -22.45
CA HIS A 319 4.13 -10.13 -22.31
C HIS A 319 3.90 -10.50 -20.84
N ALA A 320 4.98 -10.73 -20.11
CA ALA A 320 4.97 -11.11 -18.70
C ALA A 320 6.08 -10.40 -17.93
N ALA A 321 5.95 -10.31 -16.62
CA ALA A 321 6.93 -9.71 -15.75
C ALA A 321 7.01 -10.37 -14.38
N ILE A 322 8.19 -10.31 -13.75
CA ILE A 322 8.37 -10.60 -12.32
C ILE A 322 8.53 -9.25 -11.62
N ILE A 323 7.54 -8.86 -10.83
CA ILE A 323 7.41 -7.55 -10.18
C ILE A 323 6.96 -7.71 -8.73
N TYR A 324 6.87 -6.62 -7.98
CA TYR A 324 6.27 -6.64 -6.66
C TYR A 324 4.76 -6.46 -6.73
N ASN A 325 4.04 -6.87 -5.71
CA ASN A 325 2.58 -6.80 -5.67
C ASN A 325 1.99 -5.40 -5.87
N GLY A 326 2.61 -4.34 -5.34
CA GLY A 326 2.14 -2.96 -5.58
C GLY A 326 2.22 -2.55 -7.05
N ASP A 327 3.33 -2.87 -7.73
CA ASP A 327 3.43 -2.70 -9.20
C ASP A 327 2.43 -3.60 -9.95
N GLY A 328 2.06 -4.75 -9.36
CA GLY A 328 1.02 -5.62 -9.89
C GLY A 328 -0.37 -5.01 -9.81
N ILE A 329 -0.70 -4.32 -8.71
CA ILE A 329 -1.98 -3.62 -8.55
C ILE A 329 -2.08 -2.48 -9.55
N ASP A 330 -1.01 -1.68 -9.67
CA ASP A 330 -0.89 -0.62 -10.70
C ASP A 330 -1.00 -1.19 -12.13
N ALA A 331 -0.50 -2.42 -12.36
CA ALA A 331 -0.70 -3.10 -13.63
C ALA A 331 -2.14 -3.57 -13.84
N TYR A 332 -2.82 -4.02 -12.79
CA TYR A 332 -4.18 -4.54 -12.84
C TYR A 332 -5.20 -3.42 -13.10
N TYR A 333 -5.07 -2.29 -12.39
CA TYR A 333 -5.78 -1.04 -12.68
C TYR A 333 -5.07 -0.29 -13.82
N SER A 334 -5.12 -0.90 -15.01
CA SER A 334 -4.42 -0.44 -16.21
C SER A 334 -4.82 0.96 -16.70
N SER A 335 -6.02 1.43 -16.37
CA SER A 335 -6.61 2.67 -16.89
C SER A 335 -5.81 3.92 -16.47
N ASP A 336 -5.22 3.90 -15.27
CA ASP A 336 -4.32 4.93 -14.73
C ASP A 336 -3.09 5.16 -15.61
N ASN A 337 -2.61 4.10 -16.25
CA ASN A 337 -1.43 4.13 -17.12
C ASN A 337 -1.82 4.29 -18.61
N TYR A 338 -2.94 3.69 -19.02
CA TYR A 338 -3.47 3.74 -20.38
C TYR A 338 -5.00 3.77 -20.35
N ALA A 339 -5.60 4.96 -20.49
CA ALA A 339 -7.06 5.17 -20.45
C ALA A 339 -7.88 4.30 -21.44
N ASP A 340 -7.26 3.80 -22.51
CA ASP A 340 -7.92 2.91 -23.49
C ASP A 340 -7.91 1.42 -23.07
N VAL A 341 -7.35 1.08 -21.91
CA VAL A 341 -7.29 -0.28 -21.36
C VAL A 341 -8.15 -0.33 -20.10
N GLU A 342 -9.25 -1.08 -20.17
CA GLU A 342 -10.16 -1.29 -19.04
C GLU A 342 -9.47 -2.03 -17.90
N ASP A 343 -9.76 -1.60 -16.67
CA ASP A 343 -9.22 -2.21 -15.46
C ASP A 343 -9.63 -3.68 -15.33
N GLY A 344 -8.72 -4.51 -14.83
CA GLY A 344 -8.96 -5.94 -14.71
C GLY A 344 -9.16 -6.70 -16.03
N SER A 345 -9.02 -6.05 -17.20
CA SER A 345 -9.22 -6.72 -18.50
C SER A 345 -7.93 -7.33 -19.09
N ALA A 346 -6.79 -6.69 -18.86
CA ALA A 346 -5.55 -7.00 -19.58
C ALA A 346 -4.54 -7.82 -18.79
N ILE A 347 -4.46 -7.63 -17.47
CA ILE A 347 -3.41 -8.21 -16.63
C ILE A 347 -3.97 -9.26 -15.69
N ARG A 348 -3.24 -10.36 -15.55
CA ARG A 348 -3.43 -11.40 -14.54
C ARG A 348 -2.11 -11.68 -13.84
N PHE A 349 -2.16 -12.36 -12.71
CA PHE A 349 -0.97 -12.65 -11.93
C PHE A 349 -1.05 -14.01 -11.24
N VAL A 350 0.12 -14.46 -10.80
CA VAL A 350 0.26 -15.63 -9.94
C VAL A 350 1.39 -15.38 -8.94
N LYS A 351 1.15 -15.73 -7.67
CA LYS A 351 2.16 -15.69 -6.61
C LYS A 351 2.91 -17.02 -6.56
N PRO A 352 4.26 -17.03 -6.51
CA PRO A 352 5.02 -18.25 -6.40
C PRO A 352 4.89 -18.86 -4.99
N GLU A 353 4.90 -20.19 -4.89
CA GLU A 353 4.80 -20.93 -3.61
C GLU A 353 5.93 -20.55 -2.64
N LYS A 354 7.14 -20.33 -3.15
CA LYS A 354 8.29 -19.83 -2.40
C LYS A 354 8.51 -18.38 -2.77
N ASN A 355 8.11 -17.48 -1.88
CA ASN A 355 8.03 -16.06 -2.16
C ASN A 355 8.95 -15.21 -1.28
N LEU A 356 9.30 -14.04 -1.79
CA LEU A 356 10.03 -13.01 -1.09
C LEU A 356 9.09 -12.26 -0.13
N PHE A 357 9.57 -11.87 1.05
CA PHE A 357 8.93 -10.84 1.86
C PHE A 357 9.94 -9.74 2.21
N LEU A 358 9.65 -8.54 1.73
CA LEU A 358 10.44 -7.33 1.99
C LEU A 358 9.62 -6.32 2.77
N VAL A 359 10.32 -5.59 3.62
CA VAL A 359 9.78 -4.44 4.31
C VAL A 359 10.75 -3.27 4.11
N ASP A 360 10.25 -2.21 3.51
CA ASP A 360 10.91 -0.91 3.50
C ASP A 360 10.39 -0.09 4.67
N GLY A 361 11.24 0.76 5.25
CA GLY A 361 10.88 1.48 6.46
C GLY A 361 11.77 2.66 6.79
N TYR A 362 11.22 3.50 7.66
CA TYR A 362 11.85 4.71 8.16
C TYR A 362 13.00 4.38 9.11
N VAL A 363 14.17 4.97 8.83
CA VAL A 363 15.36 4.90 9.67
C VAL A 363 15.96 6.29 9.89
N GLN A 364 16.67 6.45 11.01
CA GLN A 364 17.35 7.69 11.38
C GLN A 364 18.85 7.49 11.53
N SER A 365 19.64 8.45 11.03
CA SER A 365 21.09 8.43 11.20
C SER A 365 21.47 8.64 12.67
N SER A 366 22.44 7.87 13.17
CA SER A 366 23.05 8.06 14.50
C SER A 366 23.67 9.44 14.72
N SER A 367 23.99 10.16 13.63
CA SER A 367 24.61 11.49 13.67
C SER A 367 23.67 12.61 14.15
N ILE A 368 22.35 12.34 14.27
CA ILE A 368 21.36 13.34 14.67
C ILE A 368 21.24 13.48 16.19
N SER A 369 21.09 14.71 16.66
CA SER A 369 20.76 15.01 18.06
C SER A 369 19.32 14.59 18.40
N ASP A 370 19.05 14.27 19.67
CA ASP A 370 17.72 13.85 20.14
C ASP A 370 16.61 14.88 19.85
N GLU A 371 16.91 16.17 19.98
CA GLU A 371 15.97 17.25 19.65
C GLU A 371 15.52 17.20 18.18
N ASN A 372 16.48 16.98 17.27
CA ASN A 372 16.19 16.85 15.84
C ASN A 372 15.47 15.54 15.54
N ALA A 373 15.86 14.43 16.18
CA ALA A 373 15.18 13.15 16.04
C ALA A 373 13.68 13.27 16.38
N LYS A 374 13.35 13.99 17.46
CA LYS A 374 11.96 14.27 17.84
C LYS A 374 11.21 15.09 16.79
N ILE A 375 11.83 16.14 16.25
CA ILE A 375 11.23 16.95 15.17
C ILE A 375 10.96 16.08 13.92
N TYR A 376 11.92 15.23 13.57
CA TYR A 376 11.82 14.36 12.40
C TYR A 376 10.77 13.28 12.59
N ASN A 377 10.68 12.69 13.78
CA ASN A 377 9.64 11.74 14.15
C ASN A 377 8.25 12.38 14.07
N GLN A 378 8.09 13.59 14.58
CA GLN A 378 6.81 14.33 14.49
C GLN A 378 6.41 14.63 13.05
N ALA A 379 7.38 14.96 12.17
CA ALA A 379 7.09 15.16 10.75
C ALA A 379 6.58 13.86 10.09
N MET A 380 7.17 12.71 10.43
CA MET A 380 6.70 11.40 9.95
C MET A 380 5.34 11.01 10.55
N ALA A 381 5.11 11.31 11.84
CA ALA A 381 3.84 11.10 12.54
C ALA A 381 2.66 11.86 11.92
N GLN A 382 2.95 13.03 11.33
CA GLN A 382 1.97 13.90 10.66
C GLN A 382 1.81 13.59 9.17
N THR A 383 2.54 12.58 8.66
CA THR A 383 2.56 12.23 7.24
C THR A 383 2.41 10.72 7.06
N ALA A 384 3.50 9.99 6.80
CA ALA A 384 3.49 8.56 6.48
C ALA A 384 2.88 7.69 7.59
N TYR A 385 2.94 8.13 8.84
CA TYR A 385 2.43 7.41 10.00
C TYR A 385 1.27 8.12 10.70
N GLN A 386 0.56 8.97 9.96
CA GLN A 386 -0.66 9.59 10.45
C GLN A 386 -1.64 8.49 10.90
N ASN A 387 -2.25 8.69 12.07
CA ASN A 387 -3.20 7.76 12.68
C ASN A 387 -2.67 6.35 13.04
N ALA A 388 -1.38 6.07 12.85
CA ALA A 388 -0.75 4.80 13.23
C ALA A 388 -0.95 4.44 14.72
N ASN A 389 -1.17 5.45 15.56
CA ASN A 389 -1.40 5.30 17.00
C ASN A 389 -2.82 4.89 17.39
N VAL A 390 -3.80 5.01 16.49
CA VAL A 390 -5.23 4.88 16.82
C VAL A 390 -5.52 3.52 17.47
N ALA A 391 -5.06 2.43 16.87
CA ALA A 391 -5.26 1.08 17.40
C ALA A 391 -4.64 0.94 18.81
N TYR A 392 -3.43 1.46 19.03
CA TYR A 392 -2.79 1.34 20.33
C TYR A 392 -3.46 2.20 21.42
N LEU A 393 -4.00 3.37 21.08
CA LEU A 393 -4.80 4.15 22.01
C LEU A 393 -6.06 3.40 22.44
N GLN A 394 -6.76 2.74 21.51
CA GLN A 394 -7.91 1.88 21.83
C GLN A 394 -7.50 0.68 22.68
N TYR A 395 -6.35 0.08 22.39
CA TYR A 395 -5.80 -1.02 23.17
C TYR A 395 -5.57 -0.63 24.63
N ARG A 396 -4.98 0.55 24.90
CA ARG A 396 -4.74 1.05 26.26
C ARG A 396 -6.05 1.24 27.04
N GLU A 397 -7.11 1.72 26.39
CA GLU A 397 -8.42 1.88 27.02
C GLU A 397 -9.09 0.53 27.28
N LEU A 398 -9.10 -0.37 26.29
CA LEU A 398 -9.66 -1.71 26.42
C LEU A 398 -8.95 -2.54 27.50
N LYS A 399 -7.62 -2.45 27.61
CA LYS A 399 -6.83 -3.13 28.64
C LYS A 399 -7.18 -2.66 30.06
N LYS A 400 -7.61 -1.40 30.23
CA LYS A 400 -8.11 -0.88 31.53
C LYS A 400 -9.51 -1.41 31.85
N ILE A 401 -10.38 -1.50 30.84
CA ILE A 401 -11.79 -1.92 31.00
C ILE A 401 -11.90 -3.45 31.13
N HIS A 402 -11.08 -4.17 30.37
CA HIS A 402 -11.05 -5.63 30.26
C HIS A 402 -9.64 -6.18 30.58
N PRO A 403 -9.16 -6.06 31.83
CA PRO A 403 -7.82 -6.51 32.21
C PRO A 403 -7.63 -8.03 32.10
N ASP A 404 -8.72 -8.80 32.05
CA ASP A 404 -8.71 -10.27 31.95
C ASP A 404 -8.66 -10.77 30.49
N TRP A 405 -8.73 -9.89 29.49
CA TRP A 405 -8.63 -10.30 28.09
C TRP A 405 -7.17 -10.57 27.71
N GLU A 406 -6.96 -11.68 27.02
CA GLU A 406 -5.65 -12.03 26.44
C GLU A 406 -5.22 -11.01 25.39
N PHE A 407 -3.91 -10.91 25.16
CA PHE A 407 -3.30 -9.91 24.26
C PHE A 407 -3.94 -9.89 22.88
N GLU A 408 -4.09 -11.05 22.22
CA GLU A 408 -4.65 -11.11 20.86
C GLU A 408 -6.12 -10.67 20.80
N LYS A 409 -6.91 -11.00 21.83
CA LYS A 409 -8.29 -10.53 21.92
C LYS A 409 -8.35 -9.01 22.09
N LEU A 410 -7.50 -8.44 22.96
CA LEU A 410 -7.38 -6.99 23.13
C LEU A 410 -6.91 -6.30 21.86
N ARG A 411 -5.89 -6.84 21.18
CA ARG A 411 -5.36 -6.31 19.92
C ARG A 411 -6.45 -6.28 18.86
N LYS A 412 -7.13 -7.40 18.65
CA LYS A 412 -8.24 -7.50 17.69
C LYS A 412 -9.35 -6.51 17.99
N ALA A 413 -9.81 -6.44 19.24
CA ALA A 413 -10.82 -5.48 19.67
C ALA A 413 -10.38 -4.02 19.46
N ALA A 414 -9.10 -3.71 19.69
CA ALA A 414 -8.55 -2.38 19.48
C ALA A 414 -8.51 -1.98 18.00
N ILE A 415 -8.16 -2.93 17.11
CA ILE A 415 -8.21 -2.73 15.66
C ILE A 415 -9.66 -2.49 15.21
N ILE A 416 -10.63 -3.30 15.67
CA ILE A 416 -12.06 -3.10 15.36
C ILE A 416 -12.52 -1.69 15.80
N LYS A 417 -12.16 -1.25 17.00
CA LYS A 417 -12.46 0.12 17.47
C LYS A 417 -11.79 1.20 16.62
N GLY A 418 -10.57 0.94 16.14
CA GLY A 418 -9.90 1.79 15.16
C GLY A 418 -10.65 1.87 13.83
N GLN A 419 -11.15 0.74 13.32
CA GLN A 419 -11.95 0.68 12.09
C GLN A 419 -13.27 1.43 12.25
N GLN A 420 -13.93 1.33 13.41
CA GLN A 420 -15.14 2.13 13.72
C GLN A 420 -14.87 3.62 13.70
N LYS A 421 -13.69 4.05 14.19
CA LYS A 421 -13.24 5.43 14.08
C LYS A 421 -13.07 5.83 12.61
N TYR A 422 -12.27 5.09 11.83
CA TYR A 422 -12.03 5.38 10.42
C TYR A 422 -13.34 5.44 9.63
N PHE A 423 -14.21 4.44 9.79
CA PHE A 423 -15.53 4.45 9.19
C PHE A 423 -16.31 5.72 9.54
N THR A 424 -16.31 6.15 10.81
CA THR A 424 -16.95 7.41 11.21
C THR A 424 -16.34 8.62 10.51
N ASP A 425 -15.01 8.73 10.53
CA ASP A 425 -14.31 9.89 9.96
C ASP A 425 -14.54 10.05 8.45
N TRP A 426 -14.70 8.93 7.73
CA TRP A 426 -14.94 8.91 6.29
C TRP A 426 -16.43 9.01 5.93
N GLN A 427 -17.30 8.29 6.63
CA GLN A 427 -18.74 8.25 6.33
C GLN A 427 -19.47 9.51 6.75
N THR A 428 -19.11 10.11 7.89
CA THR A 428 -19.80 11.31 8.36
C THR A 428 -19.79 12.41 7.30
N PRO A 429 -18.64 12.88 6.79
CA PRO A 429 -18.65 13.95 5.81
C PRO A 429 -19.20 13.51 4.43
N LYS A 430 -19.01 12.25 4.00
CA LYS A 430 -19.66 11.69 2.79
C LYS A 430 -21.18 11.85 2.86
N LEU A 431 -21.76 11.43 3.98
CA LEU A 431 -23.20 11.52 4.19
C LEU A 431 -23.66 12.95 4.47
N GLU A 432 -22.87 13.79 5.13
CA GLU A 432 -23.21 15.21 5.31
C GLU A 432 -23.33 15.93 3.97
N GLU A 433 -22.39 15.69 3.06
CA GLU A 433 -22.43 16.23 1.69
C GLU A 433 -23.68 15.74 0.95
N LEU A 434 -23.94 14.42 0.93
CA LEU A 434 -25.12 13.81 0.29
C LEU A 434 -26.46 14.39 0.80
N PHE A 435 -26.58 14.64 2.11
CA PHE A 435 -27.82 15.12 2.72
C PHE A 435 -27.95 16.64 2.71
N SER A 436 -26.84 17.39 2.59
CA SER A 436 -26.85 18.86 2.62
C SER A 436 -27.62 19.51 1.46
N GLU A 437 -27.82 18.78 0.37
CA GLU A 437 -28.62 19.24 -0.78
C GLU A 437 -30.10 19.43 -0.45
N ASP A 438 -30.64 18.58 0.43
CA ASP A 438 -32.08 18.48 0.67
C ASP A 438 -32.48 18.84 2.11
N PHE A 439 -31.53 18.92 3.05
CA PHE A 439 -31.77 19.19 4.46
C PHE A 439 -31.01 20.41 4.99
N ALA A 440 -31.60 21.07 6.00
CA ALA A 440 -30.90 22.10 6.75
C ALA A 440 -29.73 21.49 7.54
N GLU A 441 -28.62 22.22 7.65
CA GLU A 441 -27.36 21.77 8.27
C GLU A 441 -27.54 21.06 9.63
N ASN A 442 -28.35 21.63 10.53
CA ASN A 442 -28.60 21.02 11.84
C ASN A 442 -29.34 19.69 11.78
N LYS A 443 -30.17 19.48 10.76
CA LYS A 443 -30.89 18.24 10.51
C LYS A 443 -30.01 17.22 9.81
N THR A 444 -29.18 17.66 8.87
CA THR A 444 -28.14 16.86 8.23
C THR A 444 -27.27 16.17 9.28
N SER A 445 -26.62 16.92 10.18
CA SER A 445 -25.74 16.32 11.18
C SER A 445 -26.48 15.36 12.14
N GLU A 446 -27.72 15.68 12.53
CA GLU A 446 -28.55 14.80 13.37
C GLU A 446 -28.83 13.43 12.70
N TYR A 447 -29.14 13.43 11.40
CA TYR A 447 -29.42 12.19 10.67
C TYR A 447 -28.16 11.39 10.34
N VAL A 448 -27.08 12.06 9.98
CA VAL A 448 -25.79 11.42 9.73
C VAL A 448 -25.27 10.77 11.00
N GLU A 449 -25.32 11.47 12.14
CA GLU A 449 -24.93 10.91 13.43
C GLU A 449 -25.76 9.66 13.76
N TYR A 450 -27.08 9.71 13.53
CA TYR A 450 -27.96 8.55 13.72
C TYR A 450 -27.55 7.35 12.84
N LEU A 451 -27.37 7.54 11.54
CA LEU A 451 -26.99 6.47 10.60
C LEU A 451 -25.64 5.85 10.96
N VAL A 452 -24.63 6.69 11.15
CA VAL A 452 -23.28 6.23 11.47
C VAL A 452 -23.30 5.46 12.79
N GLN A 453 -24.05 5.90 13.82
CA GLN A 453 -24.18 5.16 15.08
C GLN A 453 -24.96 3.84 14.94
N GLN A 454 -25.97 3.77 14.07
CA GLN A 454 -26.67 2.50 13.78
C GLN A 454 -25.72 1.49 13.13
N ILE A 455 -24.88 1.93 12.20
CA ILE A 455 -23.93 1.06 11.51
C ILE A 455 -22.77 0.68 12.45
N ASN A 456 -22.18 1.66 13.16
CA ASN A 456 -21.18 1.46 14.22
C ASN A 456 -21.79 0.95 15.55
N CYS A 457 -22.73 0.01 15.48
CA CYS A 457 -23.42 -0.51 16.64
C CYS A 457 -22.56 -1.52 17.45
N PRO A 458 -22.96 -1.86 18.69
CA PRO A 458 -22.31 -2.91 19.47
C PRO A 458 -22.33 -4.28 18.77
N GLU A 459 -23.35 -4.59 17.99
CA GLU A 459 -23.44 -5.88 17.28
C GLU A 459 -22.33 -6.04 16.25
N LEU A 460 -22.02 -5.00 15.47
CA LEU A 460 -20.87 -4.98 14.56
C LEU A 460 -19.58 -5.37 15.29
N PHE A 461 -19.37 -4.79 16.47
CA PHE A 461 -18.18 -5.05 17.28
C PHE A 461 -18.11 -6.52 17.73
N GLU A 462 -19.20 -7.08 18.24
CA GLU A 462 -19.23 -8.48 18.68
C GLU A 462 -19.04 -9.45 17.50
N LEU A 463 -19.74 -9.24 16.38
CA LEU A 463 -19.58 -10.06 15.16
C LEU A 463 -18.13 -10.06 14.67
N SER A 464 -17.54 -8.86 14.60
CA SER A 464 -16.15 -8.69 14.18
C SER A 464 -15.19 -9.36 15.17
N LEU A 465 -15.44 -9.25 16.48
CA LEU A 465 -14.60 -9.80 17.53
C LEU A 465 -14.63 -11.33 17.57
N ASP A 466 -15.77 -11.93 17.26
CA ASP A 466 -15.95 -13.39 17.25
C ASP A 466 -15.49 -14.07 15.94
N SER A 467 -15.34 -13.31 14.85
CA SER A 467 -14.92 -13.84 13.53
C SER A 467 -13.50 -14.41 13.49
N GLU A 468 -13.25 -15.51 12.81
CA GLU A 468 -11.87 -15.94 12.49
C GLU A 468 -11.30 -15.20 11.27
N ASN A 469 -12.17 -14.67 10.40
CA ASN A 469 -11.77 -13.89 9.24
C ASN A 469 -11.75 -12.39 9.57
N GLU A 470 -10.56 -11.85 9.81
CA GLU A 470 -10.36 -10.41 10.08
C GLU A 470 -10.61 -9.53 8.84
N TYR A 471 -10.55 -10.10 7.65
CA TYR A 471 -10.74 -9.42 6.37
C TYR A 471 -12.21 -9.27 5.97
N HIS A 472 -13.13 -10.01 6.60
CA HIS A 472 -14.56 -9.90 6.31
C HIS A 472 -15.11 -8.49 6.61
N ASN A 473 -15.90 -7.93 5.69
CA ASN A 473 -16.54 -6.63 5.90
C ASN A 473 -17.90 -6.76 6.60
N PHE A 474 -17.88 -6.73 7.94
CA PHE A 474 -19.11 -6.76 8.74
C PHE A 474 -19.99 -5.49 8.61
N TYR A 475 -19.49 -4.40 8.05
CA TYR A 475 -20.33 -3.22 7.77
C TYR A 475 -21.40 -3.55 6.75
N ALA A 476 -21.05 -4.27 5.69
CA ALA A 476 -22.01 -4.73 4.67
C ALA A 476 -23.11 -5.60 5.30
N ASP A 477 -22.74 -6.57 6.14
CA ASP A 477 -23.72 -7.42 6.84
C ASP A 477 -24.72 -6.62 7.69
N ILE A 478 -24.20 -5.63 8.44
CA ILE A 478 -25.02 -4.77 9.30
C ILE A 478 -25.95 -3.90 8.44
N VAL A 479 -25.44 -3.28 7.37
CA VAL A 479 -26.26 -2.47 6.46
C VAL A 479 -27.32 -3.34 5.79
N GLN A 480 -27.00 -4.53 5.28
CA GLN A 480 -27.97 -5.47 4.69
C GLN A 480 -29.07 -5.85 5.70
N LYS A 481 -28.68 -6.11 6.95
CA LYS A 481 -29.62 -6.40 8.02
C LYS A 481 -30.57 -5.22 8.24
N TYR A 482 -30.07 -4.00 8.37
CA TYR A 482 -30.90 -2.82 8.57
C TYR A 482 -31.78 -2.49 7.37
N GLN A 483 -31.25 -2.66 6.15
CA GLN A 483 -32.01 -2.57 4.91
C GLN A 483 -33.19 -3.55 4.93
N SER A 484 -32.97 -4.83 5.25
CA SER A 484 -34.06 -5.82 5.29
C SER A 484 -35.17 -5.51 6.31
N GLN A 485 -34.86 -4.75 7.37
CA GLN A 485 -35.81 -4.34 8.40
C GLN A 485 -36.54 -3.04 8.06
N ASN A 486 -35.88 -2.15 7.34
CA ASN A 486 -36.35 -0.80 7.01
C ASN A 486 -36.69 -0.64 5.53
N GLU A 487 -36.61 -1.72 4.75
CA GLU A 487 -36.94 -1.74 3.33
C GLU A 487 -38.31 -1.08 3.20
N PRO A 488 -38.39 0.09 2.54
CA PRO A 488 -39.63 0.84 2.52
C PRO A 488 -40.79 -0.08 2.12
N GLN A 489 -41.90 -0.07 2.87
CA GLN A 489 -43.18 -0.57 2.35
C GLN A 489 -43.51 0.07 0.98
N ILE A 490 -42.92 1.22 0.71
CA ILE A 490 -42.98 1.94 -0.56
C ILE A 490 -42.31 1.18 -1.71
N LEU A 491 -41.25 0.39 -1.50
CA LEU A 491 -40.72 -0.54 -2.51
C LEU A 491 -41.74 -1.63 -2.84
N GLN A 492 -42.40 -2.16 -1.81
CA GLN A 492 -43.50 -3.11 -1.96
C GLN A 492 -44.76 -2.48 -2.59
N ASN A 493 -44.96 -1.16 -2.45
CA ASN A 493 -46.10 -0.40 -2.97
C ASN A 493 -45.80 0.37 -4.26
N PHE A 494 -44.56 0.42 -4.76
CA PHE A 494 -44.17 1.20 -5.93
C PHE A 494 -44.97 0.81 -7.17
N ALA A 495 -45.31 -0.48 -7.31
CA ALA A 495 -46.16 -1.00 -8.37
C ALA A 495 -47.60 -0.42 -8.38
N THR A 496 -48.04 0.18 -7.27
CA THR A 496 -49.40 0.73 -7.06
C THR A 496 -49.42 2.25 -6.82
N THR A 497 -48.25 2.87 -6.70
CA THR A 497 -48.13 4.28 -6.33
C THR A 497 -48.05 5.14 -7.58
N ASN A 498 -49.05 5.99 -7.77
CA ASN A 498 -49.07 7.04 -8.79
C ASN A 498 -48.36 8.28 -8.23
N LEU A 499 -47.04 8.20 -8.06
CA LEU A 499 -46.18 9.35 -7.78
C LEU A 499 -45.05 9.38 -8.82
N THR A 500 -44.62 10.58 -9.18
CA THR A 500 -43.31 10.78 -9.83
C THR A 500 -42.20 10.62 -8.78
N ILE A 501 -40.94 10.48 -9.21
CA ILE A 501 -39.79 10.44 -8.29
C ILE A 501 -39.69 11.73 -7.48
N GLU A 502 -39.94 12.88 -8.12
CA GLU A 502 -39.93 14.18 -7.46
C GLU A 502 -41.08 14.30 -6.44
N ASP A 503 -42.28 13.82 -6.77
CA ASP A 503 -43.39 13.79 -5.82
C ASP A 503 -43.09 12.82 -4.66
N PHE A 504 -42.43 11.70 -4.92
CA PHE A 504 -42.02 10.74 -3.91
C PHE A 504 -40.92 11.30 -3.00
N LYS A 505 -39.90 11.95 -3.57
CA LYS A 505 -38.87 12.70 -2.86
C LYS A 505 -39.52 13.76 -1.96
N ASN A 506 -40.41 14.58 -2.49
CA ASN A 506 -41.14 15.60 -1.74
C ASN A 506 -42.06 15.00 -0.66
N ASP A 507 -42.71 13.86 -0.92
CA ASP A 507 -43.52 13.15 0.07
C ASP A 507 -42.66 12.64 1.23
N VAL A 508 -41.52 12.02 0.93
CA VAL A 508 -40.52 11.59 1.92
C VAL A 508 -40.05 12.78 2.74
N LEU A 509 -39.58 13.86 2.09
CA LEU A 509 -39.10 15.09 2.74
C LEU A 509 -40.19 15.76 3.60
N SER A 510 -41.44 15.79 3.15
CA SER A 510 -42.55 16.43 3.87
C SER A 510 -42.98 15.68 5.14
N LYS A 511 -42.72 14.37 5.19
CA LYS A 511 -43.03 13.50 6.34
C LYS A 511 -41.84 13.30 7.27
N PHE A 512 -40.69 13.89 6.94
CA PHE A 512 -39.36 13.58 7.49
C PHE A 512 -39.06 14.14 8.90
N ASN A 513 -39.97 13.94 9.86
CA ASN A 513 -39.72 14.28 11.27
C ASN A 513 -39.36 13.06 12.14
N ASN A 514 -39.14 11.88 11.53
CA ASN A 514 -38.82 10.63 12.22
C ASN A 514 -37.51 10.04 11.66
N HIS A 515 -36.58 9.63 12.53
CA HIS A 515 -35.32 8.96 12.15
C HIS A 515 -35.54 7.69 11.32
N ASP A 516 -36.69 7.01 11.48
CA ASP A 516 -37.04 5.83 10.67
C ASP A 516 -37.19 6.14 9.17
N LEU A 517 -37.39 7.41 8.79
CA LEU A 517 -37.53 7.81 7.39
C LEU A 517 -36.18 8.06 6.71
N VAL A 518 -35.06 8.09 7.45
CA VAL A 518 -33.72 8.28 6.88
C VAL A 518 -33.37 7.23 5.85
N TRP A 519 -33.73 5.97 6.13
CA TRP A 519 -33.60 4.87 5.16
C TRP A 519 -34.42 5.11 3.89
N ASN A 520 -35.66 5.61 4.01
CA ASN A 520 -36.47 5.92 2.83
C ASN A 520 -35.83 6.98 1.93
N TYR A 521 -35.15 7.98 2.51
CA TYR A 521 -34.42 8.97 1.73
C TYR A 521 -33.20 8.40 1.02
N LEU A 522 -32.43 7.52 1.68
CA LEU A 522 -31.33 6.81 1.03
C LEU A 522 -31.82 5.98 -0.17
N TYR A 523 -32.97 5.31 -0.04
CA TYR A 523 -33.61 4.61 -1.16
C TYR A 523 -34.08 5.57 -2.27
N VAL A 524 -34.54 6.78 -1.95
CA VAL A 524 -34.85 7.82 -2.96
C VAL A 524 -33.59 8.24 -3.71
N LYS A 525 -32.48 8.47 -3.00
CA LYS A 525 -31.19 8.84 -3.61
C LYS A 525 -30.66 7.73 -4.50
N ALA A 526 -30.58 6.50 -3.97
CA ALA A 526 -30.18 5.32 -4.74
C ALA A 526 -31.05 5.11 -5.99
N LEU A 527 -32.38 5.32 -5.88
CA LEU A 527 -33.27 5.22 -7.04
C LEU A 527 -33.00 6.32 -8.05
N SER A 528 -32.73 7.54 -7.61
CA SER A 528 -32.42 8.66 -8.50
C SER A 528 -31.13 8.40 -9.28
N SER A 529 -30.06 7.97 -8.60
CA SER A 529 -28.78 7.60 -9.21
C SER A 529 -28.93 6.46 -10.22
N TYR A 530 -29.64 5.39 -9.85
CA TYR A 530 -29.91 4.27 -10.76
C TYR A 530 -30.60 4.71 -12.05
N LEU A 531 -31.56 5.63 -11.96
CA LEU A 531 -32.30 6.10 -13.14
C LEU A 531 -31.47 7.01 -14.04
N GLU A 532 -30.59 7.82 -13.45
CA GLU A 532 -29.65 8.67 -14.18
C GLU A 532 -28.64 7.82 -14.96
N GLU A 533 -28.01 6.84 -14.30
CA GLU A 533 -27.05 5.92 -14.90
C GLU A 533 -27.64 5.15 -16.09
N ASN A 534 -28.91 4.73 -15.97
CA ASN A 534 -29.60 3.97 -17.02
C ASN A 534 -30.28 4.88 -18.08
N GLU A 535 -30.00 6.18 -18.08
CA GLU A 535 -30.59 7.20 -18.97
C GLU A 535 -32.15 7.18 -18.99
N ILE A 536 -32.78 6.74 -17.90
CA ILE A 536 -34.23 6.62 -17.80
C ILE A 536 -34.81 8.01 -17.54
N LYS A 537 -35.28 8.66 -18.61
CA LYS A 537 -35.83 10.03 -18.56
C LYS A 537 -36.91 10.18 -17.48
N THR A 538 -36.62 11.03 -16.49
CA THR A 538 -37.43 11.24 -15.27
C THR A 538 -38.64 12.15 -15.46
N GLU A 539 -38.69 12.91 -16.57
CA GLU A 539 -39.63 14.05 -16.67
C GLU A 539 -41.12 13.67 -16.68
N HIS A 540 -41.51 12.40 -16.90
CA HIS A 540 -42.92 11.97 -16.87
C HIS A 540 -43.18 10.53 -16.40
N ASN A 541 -42.19 9.81 -15.85
CA ASN A 541 -42.39 8.41 -15.50
C ASN A 541 -42.96 8.25 -14.09
N TRP A 542 -44.10 7.57 -13.99
CA TRP A 542 -44.64 7.12 -12.72
C TRP A 542 -43.73 6.03 -12.17
N ILE A 543 -43.46 6.02 -10.86
CA ILE A 543 -42.62 4.97 -10.28
C ILE A 543 -43.19 3.56 -10.57
N SER A 544 -44.52 3.46 -10.67
CA SER A 544 -45.19 2.22 -11.07
C SER A 544 -44.93 1.75 -12.50
N GLU A 545 -44.49 2.63 -13.41
CA GLU A 545 -44.07 2.28 -14.77
C GLU A 545 -42.61 1.85 -14.81
N ILE A 546 -41.75 2.50 -14.02
CA ILE A 546 -40.34 2.13 -13.84
C ILE A 546 -40.24 0.71 -13.27
N VAL A 547 -40.97 0.42 -12.18
CA VAL A 547 -40.95 -0.92 -11.55
C VAL A 547 -41.58 -2.01 -12.42
N LYS A 548 -42.44 -1.64 -13.39
CA LYS A 548 -43.00 -2.58 -14.37
C LYS A 548 -42.10 -2.75 -15.60
N ASN A 549 -41.08 -1.92 -15.78
CA ASN A 549 -40.09 -2.13 -16.82
C ASN A 549 -39.30 -3.40 -16.48
N SER A 550 -39.15 -4.30 -17.46
CA SER A 550 -38.37 -5.53 -17.31
C SER A 550 -36.88 -5.30 -17.06
N GLU A 551 -36.41 -4.06 -17.25
CA GLU A 551 -35.02 -3.65 -16.99
C GLU A 551 -34.79 -3.19 -15.54
N PHE A 552 -35.84 -2.92 -14.76
CA PHE A 552 -35.69 -2.51 -13.37
C PHE A 552 -35.38 -3.72 -12.48
N ASP A 553 -34.27 -3.62 -11.74
CA ASP A 553 -33.83 -4.65 -10.80
C ASP A 553 -33.72 -4.06 -9.38
N SER A 554 -34.63 -4.50 -8.49
CA SER A 554 -34.63 -4.06 -7.09
C SER A 554 -33.39 -4.54 -6.32
N SER A 555 -32.72 -5.61 -6.77
CA SER A 555 -31.48 -6.06 -6.16
C SER A 555 -30.37 -5.03 -6.36
N LYS A 556 -30.28 -4.42 -7.56
CA LYS A 556 -29.36 -3.30 -7.84
C LYS A 556 -29.57 -2.13 -6.90
N LEU A 557 -30.82 -1.76 -6.62
CA LEU A 557 -31.11 -0.66 -5.68
C LEU A 557 -30.57 -0.93 -4.27
N ASN A 558 -30.64 -2.18 -3.80
CA ASN A 558 -30.05 -2.55 -2.51
C ASN A 558 -28.52 -2.48 -2.54
N LEU A 559 -27.89 -2.85 -3.66
CA LEU A 559 -26.44 -2.71 -3.87
C LEU A 559 -26.04 -1.23 -3.81
N TRP A 560 -26.79 -0.32 -4.43
CA TRP A 560 -26.55 1.13 -4.31
C TRP A 560 -26.63 1.64 -2.87
N VAL A 561 -27.62 1.22 -2.08
CA VAL A 561 -27.70 1.63 -0.66
C VAL A 561 -26.56 0.99 0.15
N LEU A 562 -26.09 -0.22 -0.22
CA LEU A 562 -24.92 -0.83 0.41
C LEU A 562 -23.66 -0.04 0.08
N ASP A 563 -23.43 0.29 -1.18
CA ASP A 563 -22.32 1.12 -1.65
C ASP A 563 -22.26 2.46 -0.91
N LEU A 564 -23.42 3.13 -0.76
CA LEU A 564 -23.51 4.41 -0.05
C LEU A 564 -23.12 4.34 1.42
N LEU A 565 -23.37 3.22 2.12
CA LEU A 565 -23.33 3.14 3.58
C LEU A 565 -22.28 2.19 4.17
N ALA A 566 -22.00 1.08 3.50
CA ALA A 566 -21.13 0.04 4.03
C ALA A 566 -19.65 0.29 3.72
N TRP A 567 -19.37 1.13 2.73
CA TRP A 567 -18.04 1.33 2.18
C TRP A 567 -17.66 2.80 2.21
N SER A 568 -16.50 3.06 2.81
CA SER A 568 -15.85 4.35 2.77
C SER A 568 -15.19 4.44 1.41
N ASP A 569 -15.92 4.87 0.39
CA ASP A 569 -15.40 5.04 -0.96
C ASP A 569 -14.06 5.81 -0.91
N LEU A 570 -12.98 5.09 -1.22
CA LEU A 570 -11.62 5.58 -1.15
C LEU A 570 -11.11 6.03 -2.51
N ALA A 571 -11.71 5.59 -3.62
CA ALA A 571 -11.22 5.96 -4.94
C ALA A 571 -11.29 7.49 -5.11
N PHE A 572 -10.15 8.10 -5.44
CA PHE A 572 -10.05 9.55 -5.58
C PHE A 572 -9.73 9.92 -7.02
N ASP A 573 -10.74 10.38 -7.77
CA ASP A 573 -10.52 11.01 -9.06
C ASP A 573 -10.27 12.53 -8.87
N PRO A 574 -9.04 13.03 -9.10
CA PRO A 574 -8.76 14.47 -9.02
C PRO A 574 -9.48 15.31 -10.09
N GLU A 575 -10.02 14.71 -11.15
CA GLU A 575 -10.81 15.38 -12.18
C GLU A 575 -12.31 15.47 -11.83
N GLU A 576 -12.81 14.67 -10.88
CA GLU A 576 -14.16 14.82 -10.33
C GLU A 576 -14.19 15.99 -9.32
N GLU A 577 -14.67 17.15 -9.77
CA GLU A 577 -14.80 18.38 -8.97
C GLU A 577 -15.75 18.26 -7.74
N SER A 578 -16.37 17.10 -7.48
CA SER A 578 -17.49 16.97 -6.55
C SER A 578 -17.14 16.67 -5.10
N ASP A 579 -16.05 15.97 -4.79
CA ASP A 579 -15.91 15.35 -3.45
C ASP A 579 -15.04 16.19 -2.49
N SER A 580 -15.59 17.33 -2.06
CA SER A 580 -14.89 18.27 -1.17
C SER A 580 -14.41 17.62 0.13
N TYR A 581 -15.13 16.60 0.63
CA TYR A 581 -14.72 15.84 1.80
C TYR A 581 -13.52 14.92 1.55
N LYS A 582 -13.45 14.25 0.39
CA LYS A 582 -12.30 13.41 0.03
C LYS A 582 -11.06 14.27 -0.07
N GLU A 583 -11.15 15.47 -0.67
CA GLU A 583 -10.02 16.41 -0.73
C GLU A 583 -9.47 16.69 0.68
N LYS A 584 -10.35 16.98 1.65
CA LYS A 584 -9.94 17.21 3.03
C LYS A 584 -9.31 15.94 3.65
N LEU A 585 -10.00 14.81 3.60
CA LEU A 585 -9.54 13.58 4.23
C LEU A 585 -8.19 13.12 3.66
N PHE A 586 -8.07 13.02 2.34
CA PHE A 586 -6.83 12.61 1.66
C PHE A 586 -5.70 13.60 1.86
N ASN A 587 -5.96 14.91 1.82
CA ASN A 587 -4.88 15.91 1.85
C ASN A 587 -4.49 16.37 3.27
N THR A 588 -5.30 16.11 4.31
CA THR A 588 -4.99 16.58 5.67
C THR A 588 -5.08 15.51 6.74
N ASP A 589 -6.10 14.66 6.73
CA ASP A 589 -6.44 13.84 7.91
C ASP A 589 -5.95 12.39 7.77
N TYR A 590 -5.72 11.93 6.54
CA TYR A 590 -5.34 10.57 6.15
C TYR A 590 -4.26 10.55 5.06
N LEU A 591 -3.18 11.31 5.26
CA LEU A 591 -2.06 11.36 4.31
C LEU A 591 -1.37 9.99 4.11
N ASN A 592 -1.46 9.09 5.08
CA ASN A 592 -1.02 7.70 4.96
C ASN A 592 -1.85 6.92 3.92
N ILE A 593 -3.17 7.14 3.87
CA ILE A 593 -4.08 6.53 2.88
C ILE A 593 -3.88 7.18 1.51
N ASN A 594 -3.72 8.51 1.44
CA ASN A 594 -3.32 9.18 0.20
C ASN A 594 -2.00 8.66 -0.37
N ASN A 595 -1.07 8.31 0.51
CA ASN A 595 0.19 7.76 0.08
C ASN A 595 0.02 6.34 -0.48
N PHE A 596 -0.88 5.54 0.09
CA PHE A 596 -1.24 4.24 -0.46
C PHE A 596 -1.77 4.36 -1.89
N GLU A 597 -2.75 5.26 -2.13
CA GLU A 597 -3.30 5.54 -3.47
C GLU A 597 -2.22 5.70 -4.55
N TYR A 598 -1.14 6.36 -4.18
CA TYR A 598 -0.06 6.68 -5.11
C TYR A 598 0.93 5.52 -5.34
N ILE A 599 1.07 4.60 -4.38
CA ILE A 599 2.12 3.55 -4.43
C ILE A 599 1.58 2.12 -4.53
N ASN A 600 0.33 1.89 -4.14
CA ASN A 600 -0.38 0.62 -4.15
C ASN A 600 0.27 -0.56 -3.39
N TYR A 601 1.33 -0.34 -2.61
CA TYR A 601 1.95 -1.39 -1.79
C TYR A 601 1.18 -1.70 -0.50
N SER A 602 1.29 -2.94 -0.05
CA SER A 602 0.66 -3.42 1.19
C SER A 602 1.14 -2.63 2.41
N LEU A 603 0.20 -2.12 3.20
CA LEU A 603 0.54 -1.32 4.38
C LEU A 603 0.92 -2.22 5.57
N PRO A 604 1.94 -1.85 6.36
CA PRO A 604 2.39 -2.64 7.50
C PRO A 604 1.61 -2.34 8.77
N ILE A 605 0.90 -1.20 8.83
CA ILE A 605 0.03 -0.82 9.93
C ILE A 605 -1.28 -1.61 9.79
N ALA A 606 -1.62 -2.45 10.78
CA ALA A 606 -2.74 -3.37 10.70
C ALA A 606 -4.09 -2.68 10.48
N LEU A 607 -4.31 -1.54 11.14
CA LEU A 607 -5.55 -0.77 10.97
C LEU A 607 -5.69 -0.24 9.54
N ASP A 608 -4.65 0.41 9.02
CA ASP A 608 -4.66 0.95 7.65
C ASP A 608 -4.76 -0.19 6.63
N ASN A 609 -4.03 -1.28 6.86
CA ASN A 609 -4.03 -2.45 5.98
C ASN A 609 -5.43 -3.02 5.79
N LEU A 610 -6.13 -3.28 6.90
CA LEU A 610 -7.50 -3.80 6.87
C LEU A 610 -8.52 -2.79 6.38
N PHE A 611 -8.28 -1.48 6.60
CA PHE A 611 -9.16 -0.44 6.08
C PHE A 611 -9.10 -0.38 4.56
N ILE A 612 -7.89 -0.35 3.98
CA ILE A 612 -7.69 -0.43 2.53
C ILE A 612 -8.31 -1.70 1.96
N TYR A 613 -7.97 -2.87 2.52
CA TYR A 613 -8.48 -4.15 2.02
C TYR A 613 -10.01 -4.16 1.89
N LYS A 614 -10.69 -3.62 2.91
CA LYS A 614 -12.16 -3.64 3.01
C LYS A 614 -12.85 -2.45 2.36
N ASN A 615 -12.17 -1.51 1.72
CA ASN A 615 -12.85 -0.32 1.18
C ASN A 615 -12.29 0.15 -0.16
N TYR A 616 -11.03 -0.13 -0.47
CA TYR A 616 -10.39 0.32 -1.71
C TYR A 616 -10.73 -0.58 -2.91
N PHE A 617 -10.70 -1.90 -2.70
CA PHE A 617 -10.88 -2.91 -3.76
C PHE A 617 -12.34 -3.34 -3.89
N PHE A 618 -13.26 -2.38 -3.87
CA PHE A 618 -14.69 -2.63 -3.97
C PHE A 618 -15.21 -2.05 -5.29
N ASP A 619 -15.97 -2.82 -6.06
CA ASP A 619 -16.27 -2.53 -7.47
C ASP A 619 -17.53 -1.66 -7.69
N GLY A 620 -18.07 -1.05 -6.63
CA GLY A 620 -19.27 -0.19 -6.69
C GLY A 620 -20.59 -0.95 -6.86
N ASP A 621 -20.55 -2.19 -7.36
CA ASP A 621 -21.70 -3.08 -7.58
C ASP A 621 -22.04 -3.95 -6.37
N GLY A 622 -21.43 -3.69 -5.20
CA GLY A 622 -21.65 -4.56 -4.03
C GLY A 622 -20.67 -5.72 -3.92
N GLN A 623 -19.71 -5.86 -4.82
CA GLN A 623 -18.76 -6.97 -4.82
C GLN A 623 -17.33 -6.48 -4.53
N ASP A 624 -16.56 -7.39 -3.95
CA ASP A 624 -15.12 -7.18 -3.76
C ASP A 624 -14.38 -7.57 -5.04
N ASP A 625 -13.40 -6.77 -5.44
CA ASP A 625 -12.38 -7.16 -6.41
C ASP A 625 -11.41 -8.14 -5.72
N VAL A 626 -11.83 -9.41 -5.68
CA VAL A 626 -11.09 -10.50 -5.02
C VAL A 626 -9.69 -10.65 -5.61
N ILE A 627 -9.52 -10.35 -6.90
CA ILE A 627 -8.25 -10.42 -7.59
C ILE A 627 -7.31 -9.37 -6.98
N ALA A 628 -7.68 -8.08 -6.99
CA ALA A 628 -6.86 -7.03 -6.40
C ALA A 628 -6.62 -7.24 -4.88
N GLN A 629 -7.62 -7.74 -4.14
CA GLN A 629 -7.47 -8.10 -2.73
C GLN A 629 -6.42 -9.18 -2.48
N GLU A 630 -6.40 -10.27 -3.26
CA GLU A 630 -5.40 -11.34 -3.14
C GLU A 630 -4.00 -10.87 -3.54
N LEU A 631 -3.91 -9.91 -4.47
CA LEU A 631 -2.65 -9.27 -4.81
C LEU A 631 -2.11 -8.42 -3.65
N TYR A 632 -2.98 -7.60 -3.05
CA TYR A 632 -2.67 -6.73 -1.92
C TYR A 632 -2.34 -7.49 -0.64
N LYS A 633 -2.98 -8.63 -0.40
CA LYS A 633 -2.77 -9.43 0.80
C LYS A 633 -1.44 -10.18 0.76
N ILE A 634 -0.62 -9.99 1.79
CA ILE A 634 0.63 -10.73 1.97
C ILE A 634 0.54 -11.53 3.26
N ALA A 635 0.40 -12.85 3.14
CA ALA A 635 0.30 -13.75 4.27
C ALA A 635 0.93 -15.11 3.94
N ASN A 636 1.52 -15.76 4.93
CA ASN A 636 1.88 -17.17 4.81
C ASN A 636 0.61 -18.02 4.78
N THR A 637 0.52 -18.93 3.83
CA THR A 637 -0.58 -19.88 3.68
C THR A 637 -0.03 -21.30 3.54
N GLU A 638 -0.91 -22.30 3.43
CA GLU A 638 -0.47 -23.66 3.07
C GLU A 638 0.21 -23.70 1.68
N LYS A 639 -0.15 -22.76 0.80
CA LYS A 639 0.36 -22.65 -0.58
C LYS A 639 1.54 -21.69 -0.72
N ILE A 640 1.72 -20.70 0.16
CA ILE A 640 2.76 -19.67 0.02
C ILE A 640 3.59 -19.58 1.29
N THR A 641 4.90 -19.77 1.14
CA THR A 641 5.91 -19.55 2.18
C THR A 641 6.77 -18.36 1.81
N HIS A 642 6.80 -17.37 2.68
CA HIS A 642 7.62 -16.18 2.54
C HIS A 642 9.00 -16.36 3.18
N LYS A 643 10.03 -15.72 2.60
CA LYS A 643 11.39 -15.64 3.15
C LYS A 643 11.97 -14.24 3.02
N GLU A 644 12.63 -13.82 4.09
CA GLU A 644 13.41 -12.61 4.21
C GLU A 644 14.74 -12.68 3.44
N ILE A 645 15.38 -11.53 3.24
CA ILE A 645 16.74 -11.45 2.69
C ILE A 645 17.74 -11.25 3.83
N ASP A 646 18.70 -12.16 3.98
CA ASP A 646 19.69 -12.02 5.04
C ASP A 646 20.65 -10.83 4.79
N PRO A 647 21.04 -10.09 5.84
CA PRO A 647 22.06 -9.06 5.74
C PRO A 647 23.42 -9.66 5.36
N VAL A 648 24.22 -8.94 4.57
CA VAL A 648 25.58 -9.34 4.18
C VAL A 648 26.59 -8.26 4.50
N SER A 649 27.86 -8.65 4.62
CA SER A 649 28.95 -7.69 4.79
C SER A 649 29.14 -6.84 3.53
N ASN A 650 29.69 -5.63 3.66
CA ASN A 650 29.99 -4.75 2.52
C ASN A 650 30.95 -5.40 1.51
N ASP A 651 31.90 -6.21 1.99
CA ASP A 651 32.83 -6.96 1.13
C ASP A 651 32.09 -8.00 0.29
N LEU A 652 31.24 -8.81 0.93
CA LEU A 652 30.43 -9.81 0.23
C LEU A 652 29.44 -9.15 -0.72
N ASN A 653 28.80 -8.05 -0.33
CA ASN A 653 27.92 -7.27 -1.23
C ASN A 653 28.67 -6.82 -2.49
N SER A 654 29.91 -6.33 -2.34
CA SER A 654 30.73 -5.90 -3.48
C SER A 654 31.05 -7.06 -4.43
N LYS A 655 31.34 -8.26 -3.87
CA LYS A 655 31.57 -9.48 -4.66
C LYS A 655 30.30 -9.93 -5.39
N ILE A 656 29.16 -9.91 -4.70
CA ILE A 656 27.83 -10.22 -5.25
C ILE A 656 27.55 -9.31 -6.44
N THR A 657 27.66 -7.99 -6.27
CA THR A 657 27.40 -7.02 -7.33
C THR A 657 28.29 -7.29 -8.54
N LEU A 658 29.61 -7.42 -8.34
CA LEU A 658 30.54 -7.67 -9.44
C LEU A 658 30.22 -8.95 -10.21
N GLU A 659 29.95 -10.05 -9.51
CA GLU A 659 29.65 -11.33 -10.16
C GLU A 659 28.27 -11.31 -10.84
N TYR A 660 27.27 -10.64 -10.25
CA TYR A 660 25.95 -10.48 -10.87
C TYR A 660 26.07 -9.73 -12.20
N TYR A 661 26.75 -8.59 -12.21
CA TYR A 661 26.99 -7.84 -13.45
C TYR A 661 27.70 -8.68 -14.52
N LYS A 662 28.70 -9.48 -14.12
CA LYS A 662 29.44 -10.39 -15.01
C LYS A 662 28.61 -11.57 -15.51
N GLN A 663 27.61 -12.05 -14.79
CA GLN A 663 26.80 -13.18 -15.25
C GLN A 663 25.55 -12.73 -16.03
N MET A 664 25.03 -11.54 -15.73
CA MET A 664 23.73 -11.08 -16.18
C MET A 664 23.81 -9.98 -17.25
N LYS A 665 24.84 -9.13 -17.24
CA LYS A 665 24.93 -7.93 -18.10
C LYS A 665 26.12 -7.91 -19.07
N SER A 666 26.93 -8.97 -19.10
CA SER A 666 28.01 -9.15 -20.09
C SER A 666 27.72 -10.32 -21.01
#